data_AF-A0A1V4L009-F1
#
_entry.id   AF-A0A1V4L009-F1
#
_cell.length_a   1.000
_cell.length_b   1.000
_cell.length_c   1.000
_cell.angle_alpha   90.00
_cell.angle_beta   90.00
_cell.angle_gamma   90.00
#
_symmetry.space_group_name_H-M   'P 1'
#
loop_
_entity.id
_entity.type
_entity.pdbx_description
1 polymer ?
#
loop_
_entity_poly.entity_id
_entity_poly.type
_entity_poly.pdbx_seq_one_letter_code
_entity_poly.pdbx_strand_id
1 'polypeptide(L)'
;MAADSAEQFCVAEERSGHCAVVDGNFLYVWGGYVSIEENEVYLPNDELWIYEMDSGLWTMHLMEGELPTSMSGSCGASINGKLYIFGGFDDKGYSNRLYYVNLRTKNGTYRWKKITNFKGQPPTPRDKLSCWVYKDRLIYFGGYGCRKHNELSDCFDVHDAFWEGQIFWGWHNDVHVFDTTTQTWSQPAIRGGDPPQPRAAHTCAVLGNKGYIFGGRVLEKRNWKQTRMNDLHCLNLDTWTWSGRINISGEKPKDRSWHTLTPIGDDRLFLFGGLSSDNVPLSDGWIHSVTTNGWKQLTHLPKSRPRLWHTACLGKEGEVMVFGGSKDDLHFMDTGHCSDLLIFQTQPYSLLRLCLDCIGKNAALLENQIPCLPSKLLEQEQERGRRCGPARAPRSPLRCSVCCTAMADDNEELQADEELPAPAEDAFEQLENDSPAERSGHVAVTDGHCMYVWGGYKNAQVRGFYDFYLPRDEIWIYNMETGRWKKSKTEGEIPPSMSGSCAVCVDRVIYLFGGHHARGNTNKFYMLNSRSTDKVLQWARVECQGVPPSSKDKLGVWVYKNKLIFFGGYGYFPEGKQRGTFEFDETSFWNSGLPRGWNDHVHVLDTETFTWSQPITTGKTPSPRAAHACATIGNRGFVFGGRYRESRMNDLYYLNLDTWEWNEIITQGLCPVGRSWHSLTPISSDHLFLFGGFTTDKQPLSDAWIYCISKNEWIQFEHNYSEKPRLWHTACASEEGEVIVFGGCANNLLAHSKAAHSNEILVFSLQPRSLVRLCLEAVICFKEMLASSWNCLPKHLLHSVNQRFGSNNTSGS
;
A
#
# COMPACT_ATOMS: atom_id res chain seq x y z
N MET A 1 24.87 -44.83 -2.21
CA MET A 1 24.90 -43.88 -3.40
C MET A 1 23.66 -42.98 -3.38
N ALA A 2 23.68 -42.03 -2.42
CA ALA A 2 23.16 -40.68 -2.76
C ALA A 2 23.66 -39.68 -1.71
N ALA A 3 24.94 -39.20 -1.85
CA ALA A 3 25.71 -37.99 -1.53
C ALA A 3 24.79 -36.77 -1.36
N ASP A 4 24.30 -36.47 -0.15
CA ASP A 4 24.17 -35.25 0.67
C ASP A 4 25.13 -34.15 0.20
N SER A 5 24.86 -33.43 -0.96
CA SER A 5 25.58 -32.18 -1.33
C SER A 5 24.99 -30.99 -0.57
N ALA A 6 25.26 -30.70 0.71
CA ALA A 6 25.38 -29.40 1.40
C ALA A 6 25.51 -28.23 0.41
N GLU A 7 24.46 -27.75 -0.33
CA GLU A 7 24.36 -26.49 -1.09
C GLU A 7 25.30 -25.41 -0.54
N GLN A 8 26.64 -25.46 -0.70
CA GLN A 8 27.65 -24.41 -0.52
C GLN A 8 27.11 -23.04 -0.94
N PHE A 9 26.44 -22.30 -0.07
CA PHE A 9 26.01 -20.90 -0.20
C PHE A 9 27.10 -20.05 -0.87
N CYS A 10 26.96 -19.59 -2.16
CA CYS A 10 27.83 -18.77 -3.02
C CYS A 10 27.74 -17.29 -2.62
N VAL A 11 28.76 -16.72 -1.83
CA VAL A 11 28.82 -15.27 -1.51
C VAL A 11 29.92 -14.63 -2.36
N ALA A 12 29.52 -13.41 -2.78
CA ALA A 12 30.56 -12.69 -3.56
C ALA A 12 31.84 -12.50 -2.74
N GLU A 13 32.94 -12.70 -3.37
CA GLU A 13 34.25 -12.64 -2.69
C GLU A 13 34.59 -11.19 -2.29
N GLU A 14 35.52 -11.11 -1.38
CA GLU A 14 36.00 -9.77 -0.99
C GLU A 14 36.60 -9.02 -2.19
N ARG A 15 36.26 -7.71 -2.20
CA ARG A 15 36.75 -6.96 -3.37
C ARG A 15 36.68 -5.45 -3.08
N SER A 16 37.52 -4.66 -3.84
CA SER A 16 37.48 -3.18 -3.80
C SER A 16 37.64 -2.61 -5.22
N GLY A 17 37.14 -1.48 -5.41
CA GLY A 17 37.29 -0.81 -6.74
C GLY A 17 36.38 -1.43 -7.78
N HIS A 18 35.37 -2.10 -7.28
CA HIS A 18 34.44 -2.77 -8.21
C HIS A 18 33.30 -1.83 -8.60
N CYS A 19 32.48 -2.36 -9.54
CA CYS A 19 31.24 -1.63 -9.95
C CYS A 19 30.01 -2.41 -9.49
N ALA A 20 29.13 -1.55 -8.92
CA ALA A 20 27.86 -2.21 -8.53
C ALA A 20 26.69 -1.29 -8.86
N VAL A 21 25.60 -1.99 -9.42
CA VAL A 21 24.40 -1.19 -9.73
C VAL A 21 23.17 -2.00 -9.33
N VAL A 22 22.14 -1.18 -9.05
CA VAL A 22 20.87 -1.86 -8.72
C VAL A 22 19.89 -1.67 -9.88
N ASP A 23 19.26 -2.78 -10.25
CA ASP A 23 18.13 -2.76 -11.22
C ASP A 23 17.03 -3.70 -10.75
N GLY A 24 15.84 -3.05 -10.45
CA GLY A 24 14.72 -3.87 -9.91
C GLY A 24 15.07 -4.46 -8.53
N ASN A 25 14.97 -5.79 -8.38
CA ASN A 25 15.15 -6.48 -7.08
C ASN A 25 16.57 -7.04 -6.96
N PHE A 26 17.49 -6.58 -7.82
CA PHE A 26 18.78 -7.29 -7.84
C PHE A 26 19.91 -6.27 -7.73
N LEU A 27 20.91 -6.62 -6.89
CA LEU A 27 22.20 -5.91 -6.90
C LEU A 27 23.25 -6.67 -7.73
N TYR A 28 23.83 -5.90 -8.75
CA TYR A 28 24.80 -6.54 -9.65
C TYR A 28 26.21 -5.99 -9.33
N VAL A 29 27.14 -6.94 -9.18
CA VAL A 29 28.50 -6.52 -8.80
C VAL A 29 29.49 -7.12 -9.80
N TRP A 30 30.36 -6.21 -10.26
CA TRP A 30 31.32 -6.71 -11.27
C TRP A 30 32.68 -6.06 -11.03
N GLY A 31 33.65 -6.84 -11.18
CA GLY A 31 35.05 -6.32 -11.26
C GLY A 31 35.60 -6.02 -9.85
N GLY A 32 36.73 -5.39 -9.92
CA GLY A 32 37.41 -5.05 -8.64
C GLY A 32 38.69 -5.88 -8.47
N TYR A 33 39.27 -5.64 -7.37
CA TYR A 33 40.51 -6.41 -7.13
C TYR A 33 40.57 -6.83 -5.66
N VAL A 34 41.43 -7.81 -5.43
CA VAL A 34 41.71 -8.21 -4.04
C VAL A 34 43.24 -8.10 -3.81
N SER A 35 43.56 -7.94 -2.51
CA SER A 35 44.99 -7.85 -2.20
C SER A 35 45.50 -9.19 -1.65
N ILE A 36 46.47 -9.84 -2.40
CA ILE A 36 47.08 -11.10 -1.93
C ILE A 36 48.59 -10.87 -1.76
N GLU A 37 49.11 -11.05 -0.45
CA GLU A 37 50.54 -10.86 -0.12
C GLU A 37 51.04 -9.50 -0.59
N GLU A 38 50.17 -8.41 -0.59
CA GLU A 38 50.52 -7.00 -0.89
C GLU A 38 50.52 -6.74 -2.40
N ASN A 39 50.09 -7.79 -3.18
CA ASN A 39 49.90 -7.52 -4.63
C ASN A 39 48.41 -7.38 -4.96
N GLU A 40 48.19 -6.42 -5.90
CA GLU A 40 46.79 -6.25 -6.37
C GLU A 40 46.48 -7.28 -7.47
N VAL A 41 45.54 -8.13 -7.13
CA VAL A 41 45.09 -9.13 -8.12
C VAL A 41 43.66 -8.81 -8.56
N TYR A 42 43.57 -8.62 -9.92
CA TYR A 42 42.24 -8.23 -10.45
C TYR A 42 41.32 -9.46 -10.50
N LEU A 43 40.06 -9.17 -10.18
CA LEU A 43 39.07 -10.26 -10.20
C LEU A 43 38.63 -10.56 -11.64
N PRO A 44 38.13 -11.79 -11.85
CA PRO A 44 37.79 -12.23 -13.20
C PRO A 44 36.78 -11.28 -13.87
N ASN A 45 37.04 -11.04 -15.20
CA ASN A 45 36.21 -10.05 -15.93
C ASN A 45 34.98 -10.74 -16.57
N ASP A 46 34.89 -12.04 -16.28
CA ASP A 46 33.73 -12.73 -16.92
C ASP A 46 32.75 -13.21 -15.85
N GLU A 47 32.90 -12.62 -14.63
CA GLU A 47 31.94 -13.03 -13.58
C GLU A 47 31.08 -11.84 -13.15
N LEU A 48 29.80 -12.15 -13.07
CA LEU A 48 28.84 -11.16 -12.55
C LEU A 48 28.13 -11.75 -11.33
N TRP A 49 28.32 -10.98 -10.23
CA TRP A 49 27.66 -11.44 -8.99
C TRP A 49 26.33 -10.67 -8.78
N ILE A 50 25.32 -11.54 -8.43
CA ILE A 50 23.97 -10.95 -8.33
C ILE A 50 23.42 -11.28 -6.94
N TYR A 51 23.11 -10.12 -6.30
CA TYR A 51 22.41 -10.27 -5.00
C TYR A 51 20.91 -10.00 -5.16
N GLU A 52 20.13 -11.10 -4.83
CA GLU A 52 18.66 -10.92 -4.88
C GLU A 52 18.15 -10.43 -3.51
N MET A 53 17.54 -9.22 -3.50
CA MET A 53 17.26 -8.47 -2.25
C MET A 53 16.14 -9.15 -1.46
N ASP A 54 15.26 -9.77 -2.14
CA ASP A 54 14.14 -10.39 -1.39
C ASP A 54 14.61 -11.69 -0.72
N SER A 55 15.44 -12.41 -1.46
CA SER A 55 15.85 -13.72 -0.89
C SER A 55 17.15 -13.58 -0.10
N GLY A 56 17.94 -12.55 -0.37
CA GLY A 56 19.25 -12.34 0.30
C GLY A 56 20.33 -13.30 -0.23
N LEU A 57 20.06 -13.83 -1.36
CA LEU A 57 21.04 -14.84 -1.83
C LEU A 57 21.89 -14.26 -2.97
N TRP A 58 23.17 -14.74 -2.90
CA TRP A 58 24.10 -14.35 -4.00
C TRP A 58 24.14 -15.47 -5.05
N THR A 59 24.23 -14.99 -6.28
CA THR A 59 24.52 -15.97 -7.35
C THR A 59 25.58 -15.40 -8.31
N MET A 60 26.27 -16.37 -8.80
CA MET A 60 27.30 -15.91 -9.76
C MET A 60 26.94 -16.40 -11.17
N HIS A 61 27.12 -15.44 -12.09
CA HIS A 61 26.83 -15.80 -13.50
C HIS A 61 28.06 -15.48 -14.37
N LEU A 62 28.21 -16.42 -15.33
CA LEU A 62 29.34 -16.14 -16.26
C LEU A 62 28.86 -15.26 -17.43
N MET A 63 29.83 -14.42 -17.74
CA MET A 63 29.46 -13.47 -18.81
C MET A 63 30.21 -13.84 -20.09
N GLU A 64 29.53 -13.48 -21.26
CA GLU A 64 30.17 -13.75 -22.57
C GLU A 64 30.22 -12.47 -23.41
N GLY A 65 30.84 -12.64 -24.64
CA GLY A 65 30.89 -11.49 -25.57
C GLY A 65 32.26 -10.82 -25.53
N GLU A 66 32.18 -9.41 -25.78
CA GLU A 66 33.44 -8.64 -25.79
C GLU A 66 33.80 -8.19 -24.36
N LEU A 67 34.48 -9.10 -23.65
CA LEU A 67 34.71 -8.89 -22.20
C LEU A 67 35.71 -7.75 -21.99
N PRO A 68 35.28 -6.86 -21.01
CA PRO A 68 36.31 -5.88 -20.62
C PRO A 68 37.50 -6.55 -19.93
N THR A 69 38.66 -5.86 -19.98
CA THR A 69 39.83 -6.44 -19.27
C THR A 69 39.58 -6.46 -17.75
N SER A 70 40.28 -7.44 -17.15
CA SER A 70 40.20 -7.40 -15.67
C SER A 70 40.82 -6.10 -15.13
N MET A 71 39.88 -5.30 -14.44
CA MET A 71 40.38 -3.96 -14.05
C MET A 71 39.68 -3.51 -12.77
N SER A 72 40.24 -2.41 -12.13
CA SER A 72 39.57 -1.74 -11.00
C SER A 72 39.39 -0.24 -11.30
N GLY A 73 38.47 0.32 -10.60
CA GLY A 73 38.33 1.79 -10.69
C GLY A 73 37.46 2.22 -11.87
N SER A 74 36.83 1.18 -12.44
CA SER A 74 35.91 1.61 -13.53
C SER A 74 34.65 2.26 -12.93
N CYS A 75 34.13 3.15 -13.75
CA CYS A 75 32.89 3.83 -13.29
C CYS A 75 31.66 3.14 -13.92
N GLY A 76 30.86 2.64 -13.03
CA GLY A 76 29.66 1.89 -13.52
C GLY A 76 28.39 2.71 -13.27
N ALA A 77 27.46 2.62 -14.28
CA ALA A 77 26.13 3.24 -14.11
C ALA A 77 25.09 2.40 -14.86
N SER A 78 23.85 2.48 -14.29
CA SER A 78 22.79 1.67 -14.95
C SER A 78 21.74 2.62 -15.56
N ILE A 79 21.37 2.28 -16.77
CA ILE A 79 20.30 3.03 -17.46
C ILE A 79 19.46 2.02 -18.27
N ASN A 80 18.12 1.99 -17.95
CA ASN A 80 17.13 1.16 -18.68
C ASN A 80 17.54 -0.31 -18.71
N GLY A 81 18.04 -0.81 -17.55
CA GLY A 81 18.29 -2.27 -17.42
C GLY A 81 19.66 -2.66 -17.97
N LYS A 82 20.47 -1.67 -18.39
CA LYS A 82 21.82 -1.99 -18.88
C LYS A 82 22.87 -1.40 -17.93
N LEU A 83 23.88 -2.21 -17.71
CA LEU A 83 25.04 -1.70 -16.96
C LEU A 83 26.13 -1.22 -17.93
N TYR A 84 26.49 0.08 -17.66
CA TYR A 84 27.59 0.64 -18.47
C TYR A 84 28.84 0.81 -17.58
N ILE A 85 29.98 0.46 -18.20
CA ILE A 85 31.22 0.78 -17.46
C ILE A 85 32.15 1.58 -18.38
N PHE A 86 32.79 2.55 -17.73
CA PHE A 86 33.71 3.41 -18.50
C PHE A 86 34.97 3.67 -17.67
N GLY A 87 36.09 3.64 -18.33
CA GLY A 87 37.37 3.96 -17.65
C GLY A 87 37.88 2.78 -16.81
N GLY A 88 38.87 3.11 -15.93
CA GLY A 88 39.44 2.04 -15.06
C GLY A 88 40.94 1.87 -15.32
N PHE A 89 41.49 1.03 -14.49
CA PHE A 89 42.95 0.80 -14.57
C PHE A 89 43.21 -0.71 -14.57
N ASP A 90 43.93 -1.10 -15.62
CA ASP A 90 44.30 -2.53 -15.68
C ASP A 90 45.81 -2.65 -15.89
N ASP A 91 46.28 -3.85 -16.28
CA ASP A 91 47.74 -4.08 -16.38
C ASP A 91 48.34 -3.26 -17.54
N LYS A 92 47.45 -2.79 -18.42
CA LYS A 92 47.96 -2.00 -19.57
C LYS A 92 47.86 -0.51 -19.29
N GLY A 93 47.29 -0.19 -18.14
CA GLY A 93 47.20 1.24 -17.77
C GLY A 93 45.73 1.72 -17.73
N TYR A 94 45.55 3.09 -17.84
CA TYR A 94 44.20 3.69 -17.73
C TYR A 94 43.42 3.47 -19.04
N SER A 95 42.11 3.33 -18.90
CA SER A 95 41.29 3.01 -20.10
C SER A 95 40.27 4.13 -20.32
N ASN A 96 39.87 4.28 -21.54
CA ASN A 96 38.73 5.17 -21.88
C ASN A 96 37.69 4.40 -22.69
N ARG A 97 37.71 3.10 -22.45
CA ARG A 97 36.79 2.26 -23.25
C ARG A 97 35.43 2.18 -22.55
N LEU A 98 34.34 2.11 -23.45
CA LEU A 98 32.96 2.06 -22.93
C LEU A 98 32.31 0.72 -23.32
N TYR A 99 31.84 0.05 -22.24
CA TYR A 99 31.16 -1.25 -22.44
C TYR A 99 29.76 -1.19 -21.83
N TYR A 100 28.90 -2.11 -22.38
CA TYR A 100 27.64 -2.26 -21.64
C TYR A 100 27.18 -3.72 -21.71
N VAL A 101 26.39 -4.04 -20.72
CA VAL A 101 25.76 -5.37 -20.71
C VAL A 101 24.30 -5.21 -20.29
N ASN A 102 23.44 -5.99 -21.00
CA ASN A 102 22.00 -5.98 -20.66
C ASN A 102 21.73 -6.86 -19.43
N LEU A 103 21.07 -6.17 -18.43
CA LEU A 103 20.86 -6.91 -17.17
C LEU A 103 19.48 -7.57 -17.15
N ARG A 104 18.57 -7.20 -18.07
CA ARG A 104 17.23 -7.82 -18.10
C ARG A 104 17.15 -8.88 -19.20
N THR A 105 17.82 -9.96 -18.96
CA THR A 105 17.82 -11.03 -19.99
C THR A 105 16.86 -12.14 -19.56
N LYS A 106 16.15 -12.83 -20.57
CA LYS A 106 15.15 -13.90 -20.29
C LYS A 106 15.85 -15.24 -20.03
N ASN A 107 17.14 -15.40 -20.44
CA ASN A 107 17.76 -16.75 -20.33
C ASN A 107 18.94 -16.71 -19.35
N GLY A 108 19.09 -15.51 -18.62
CA GLY A 108 20.17 -15.45 -17.61
C GLY A 108 21.57 -15.36 -18.25
N THR A 109 21.59 -15.11 -19.54
CA THR A 109 22.88 -14.92 -20.21
C THR A 109 23.22 -13.42 -20.31
N TYR A 110 24.47 -13.11 -19.82
CA TYR A 110 24.92 -11.70 -19.82
C TYR A 110 26.11 -11.54 -20.78
N ARG A 111 25.83 -10.65 -21.79
CA ARG A 111 26.87 -10.54 -22.83
C ARG A 111 27.38 -9.09 -22.91
N TRP A 112 28.73 -8.96 -22.71
CA TRP A 112 29.34 -7.63 -22.84
C TRP A 112 29.41 -7.20 -24.32
N LYS A 113 29.19 -5.93 -24.43
CA LYS A 113 29.40 -5.32 -25.75
C LYS A 113 30.24 -4.04 -25.61
N LYS A 114 31.26 -4.13 -26.48
CA LYS A 114 32.09 -2.90 -26.51
C LYS A 114 31.50 -1.88 -27.50
N ILE A 115 31.42 -0.62 -26.99
CA ILE A 115 30.83 0.41 -27.89
C ILE A 115 31.98 1.11 -28.63
N THR A 116 32.01 0.85 -29.97
CA THR A 116 33.13 1.45 -30.76
C THR A 116 32.57 2.39 -31.82
N ASN A 117 31.26 2.19 -32.13
CA ASN A 117 30.70 3.03 -33.22
C ASN A 117 29.95 4.24 -32.63
N PHE A 118 30.66 5.25 -32.11
CA PHE A 118 30.00 6.46 -31.59
C PHE A 118 30.57 7.69 -32.30
N LYS A 119 29.80 8.71 -32.23
CA LYS A 119 30.26 10.01 -32.77
C LYS A 119 30.78 10.90 -31.63
N GLY A 120 31.75 11.75 -31.95
CA GLY A 120 32.28 12.67 -30.92
C GLY A 120 33.55 12.08 -30.28
N GLN A 121 34.06 12.86 -29.23
CA GLN A 121 35.33 12.44 -28.60
C GLN A 121 35.09 12.07 -27.13
N PRO A 122 35.46 10.82 -26.79
CA PRO A 122 35.35 10.42 -25.39
C PRO A 122 36.43 11.07 -24.51
N PRO A 123 36.17 10.98 -23.22
CA PRO A 123 37.22 11.50 -22.33
C PRO A 123 38.51 10.69 -22.42
N THR A 124 39.65 11.37 -22.12
CA THR A 124 40.95 10.65 -22.13
C THR A 124 40.95 9.53 -21.08
N PRO A 125 41.85 8.53 -21.25
CA PRO A 125 41.91 7.41 -20.30
C PRO A 125 42.08 7.89 -18.85
N ARG A 126 41.14 7.37 -18.01
CA ARG A 126 41.18 7.85 -16.62
C ARG A 126 40.40 6.89 -15.73
N ASP A 127 40.67 6.94 -14.38
CA ASP A 127 39.89 6.14 -13.41
C ASP A 127 39.46 7.03 -12.24
N LYS A 128 38.60 6.47 -11.40
CA LYS A 128 38.09 7.12 -10.18
C LYS A 128 37.29 8.39 -10.51
N LEU A 129 36.68 8.27 -11.61
CA LEU A 129 35.72 9.35 -11.98
C LEU A 129 34.32 8.98 -11.48
N SER A 130 33.40 9.90 -11.64
CA SER A 130 32.01 9.59 -11.22
C SER A 130 31.05 9.85 -12.39
N CYS A 131 29.87 9.23 -12.23
CA CYS A 131 28.93 9.34 -13.38
C CYS A 131 27.52 9.68 -12.85
N TRP A 132 27.01 10.87 -13.39
CA TRP A 132 25.56 11.14 -13.21
C TRP A 132 24.73 10.49 -14.31
N VAL A 133 23.60 9.92 -13.92
CA VAL A 133 22.64 9.44 -14.94
C VAL A 133 21.41 10.36 -14.93
N TYR A 134 21.17 10.97 -16.13
CA TYR A 134 20.05 11.93 -16.22
C TYR A 134 19.50 11.91 -17.65
N LYS A 135 18.10 11.75 -17.81
CA LYS A 135 17.37 11.74 -19.10
C LYS A 135 18.04 10.81 -20.11
N ASP A 136 18.46 9.57 -19.60
CA ASP A 136 19.03 8.49 -20.44
C ASP A 136 20.43 8.87 -20.95
N ARG A 137 21.09 9.74 -20.24
CA ARG A 137 22.47 10.12 -20.63
C ARG A 137 23.42 9.80 -19.48
N LEU A 138 24.63 9.33 -19.93
CA LEU A 138 25.72 9.18 -18.95
C LEU A 138 26.61 10.42 -18.95
N ILE A 139 26.71 10.98 -17.71
CA ILE A 139 27.46 12.25 -17.62
C ILE A 139 28.65 12.04 -16.68
N TYR A 140 29.92 12.16 -17.26
CA TYR A 140 31.13 11.85 -16.49
C TYR A 140 31.83 13.14 -16.06
N PHE A 141 32.34 13.03 -14.82
CA PHE A 141 33.05 14.21 -14.28
C PHE A 141 34.28 13.75 -13.50
N GLY A 142 35.40 14.43 -13.78
CA GLY A 142 36.61 14.27 -12.93
C GLY A 142 37.38 13.00 -13.29
N GLY A 143 38.28 12.61 -12.31
CA GLY A 143 39.10 11.38 -12.53
C GLY A 143 40.59 11.72 -12.66
N TYR A 144 41.39 10.66 -12.47
CA TYR A 144 42.85 10.81 -12.64
C TYR A 144 43.29 10.07 -13.90
N GLY A 145 44.00 10.78 -14.72
CA GLY A 145 44.44 10.16 -16.00
C GLY A 145 45.47 11.04 -16.69
N CYS A 146 45.59 10.74 -18.04
CA CYS A 146 46.70 11.44 -18.72
C CYS A 146 46.16 12.27 -19.89
N ARG A 147 46.98 13.29 -20.20
CA ARG A 147 46.73 14.12 -21.41
C ARG A 147 48.05 14.36 -22.14
N LYS A 148 47.81 14.57 -23.45
CA LYS A 148 49.00 15.00 -24.21
C LYS A 148 49.24 16.51 -24.06
N HIS A 149 50.44 16.91 -24.32
CA HIS A 149 50.81 18.34 -24.11
C HIS A 149 49.85 19.27 -24.84
N ASN A 150 49.40 18.89 -26.05
CA ASN A 150 48.55 19.82 -26.81
C ASN A 150 47.10 19.78 -26.34
N GLU A 151 46.82 18.90 -25.32
CA GLU A 151 45.43 18.77 -24.82
C GLU A 151 45.30 19.41 -23.42
N LEU A 152 46.41 20.04 -22.96
CA LEU A 152 46.33 20.61 -21.59
C LEU A 152 45.43 21.85 -21.59
N SER A 153 44.58 21.88 -20.59
CA SER A 153 43.63 23.01 -20.44
C SER A 153 43.45 23.32 -18.96
N ASP A 154 42.63 24.35 -18.69
CA ASP A 154 42.45 24.79 -17.28
C ASP A 154 41.66 23.75 -16.49
N CYS A 155 41.15 22.75 -17.12
CA CYS A 155 40.33 21.74 -16.44
C CYS A 155 41.20 20.55 -16.04
N PHE A 156 42.58 20.74 -15.98
CA PHE A 156 43.50 19.62 -15.71
C PHE A 156 44.65 20.15 -14.84
N ASP A 157 44.77 19.42 -13.74
CA ASP A 157 45.91 19.76 -12.87
C ASP A 157 47.00 18.69 -13.01
N VAL A 158 48.19 19.21 -13.43
CA VAL A 158 49.28 18.25 -13.73
C VAL A 158 49.97 17.86 -12.42
N HIS A 159 49.98 16.59 -12.25
CA HIS A 159 50.66 16.05 -11.05
C HIS A 159 52.03 15.44 -11.42
N ASP A 160 52.08 14.65 -12.60
CA ASP A 160 53.34 14.04 -13.07
C ASP A 160 53.43 14.14 -14.59
N ALA A 161 54.79 14.24 -15.08
CA ALA A 161 54.92 14.40 -16.54
C ALA A 161 56.01 13.46 -17.07
N PHE A 162 55.67 12.80 -18.14
CA PHE A 162 56.66 12.03 -18.91
C PHE A 162 57.02 12.78 -20.20
N TRP A 163 58.20 13.33 -20.25
CA TRP A 163 58.54 14.36 -21.27
C TRP A 163 58.96 13.69 -22.58
N GLU A 164 59.49 12.43 -22.57
CA GLU A 164 59.95 11.76 -23.81
C GLU A 164 58.77 11.29 -24.66
N GLY A 165 57.49 11.43 -24.15
CA GLY A 165 56.24 11.02 -24.85
C GLY A 165 55.18 12.12 -24.74
N GLN A 166 55.62 13.27 -24.08
CA GLN A 166 54.74 14.44 -23.89
C GLN A 166 53.38 14.00 -23.29
N ILE A 167 53.46 13.09 -22.33
CA ILE A 167 52.24 12.65 -21.62
C ILE A 167 52.29 13.19 -20.18
N PHE A 168 51.14 13.87 -19.83
CA PHE A 168 51.05 14.51 -18.50
C PHE A 168 49.93 13.85 -17.71
N TRP A 169 50.29 13.48 -16.45
CA TRP A 169 49.28 12.81 -15.58
C TRP A 169 48.76 13.79 -14.52
N GLY A 170 47.42 13.66 -14.38
CA GLY A 170 46.86 14.60 -13.38
C GLY A 170 45.36 14.39 -13.22
N TRP A 171 44.72 15.38 -12.58
CA TRP A 171 43.28 15.30 -12.25
C TRP A 171 42.47 16.18 -13.21
N HIS A 172 41.21 15.65 -13.40
CA HIS A 172 40.34 16.35 -14.39
C HIS A 172 39.14 16.96 -13.66
N ASN A 173 38.61 18.10 -14.29
CA ASN A 173 37.28 18.55 -13.80
C ASN A 173 36.36 18.86 -14.98
N ASP A 174 36.66 18.21 -16.17
CA ASP A 174 35.79 18.42 -17.35
C ASP A 174 34.57 17.48 -17.28
N VAL A 175 33.46 17.98 -18.02
CA VAL A 175 32.20 17.18 -18.05
C VAL A 175 32.02 16.63 -19.47
N HIS A 176 31.81 15.27 -19.47
CA HIS A 176 31.52 14.63 -20.77
C HIS A 176 30.18 13.88 -20.70
N VAL A 177 29.46 13.97 -21.94
CA VAL A 177 28.11 13.36 -21.94
C VAL A 177 28.06 12.32 -23.06
N PHE A 178 27.64 11.21 -22.60
CA PHE A 178 27.36 10.18 -23.64
C PHE A 178 25.85 9.91 -23.71
N ASP A 179 25.33 10.21 -24.95
CA ASP A 179 23.88 9.94 -25.17
C ASP A 179 23.69 8.49 -25.66
N THR A 180 22.95 7.75 -24.85
CA THR A 180 22.87 6.29 -25.15
C THR A 180 21.92 6.04 -26.32
N THR A 181 21.07 6.98 -26.68
CA THR A 181 20.13 6.78 -27.80
C THR A 181 20.82 7.07 -29.15
N THR A 182 21.57 8.17 -29.09
CA THR A 182 22.21 8.55 -30.38
C THR A 182 23.65 8.02 -30.43
N GLN A 183 24.15 7.48 -29.31
CA GLN A 183 25.55 7.01 -29.19
C GLN A 183 26.54 8.08 -29.61
N THR A 184 26.43 9.22 -28.96
CA THR A 184 27.29 10.37 -29.30
C THR A 184 27.89 10.95 -28.01
N TRP A 185 29.22 11.21 -28.17
CA TRP A 185 29.88 11.96 -27.08
C TRP A 185 29.84 13.47 -27.34
N SER A 186 29.63 14.15 -26.25
CA SER A 186 29.68 15.61 -26.40
C SER A 186 30.15 16.24 -25.08
N GLN A 187 30.75 17.41 -25.29
CA GLN A 187 31.10 18.21 -24.09
C GLN A 187 30.21 19.45 -24.01
N PRO A 188 29.44 19.44 -22.87
CA PRO A 188 28.54 20.60 -22.75
C PRO A 188 29.30 21.89 -22.42
N ALA A 189 28.70 23.00 -22.98
CA ALA A 189 29.32 24.30 -22.63
C ALA A 189 28.86 24.74 -21.22
N ILE A 190 29.79 24.74 -20.32
CA ILE A 190 29.43 25.12 -18.93
C ILE A 190 29.15 26.63 -18.88
N ARG A 191 27.81 26.93 -18.33
CA ARG A 191 27.33 28.34 -18.33
C ARG A 191 27.32 28.86 -16.90
N GLY A 192 28.34 29.82 -16.56
CA GLY A 192 28.18 30.52 -15.25
C GLY A 192 28.51 29.57 -14.08
N GLY A 193 28.93 30.20 -12.89
CA GLY A 193 29.28 29.47 -11.66
C GLY A 193 30.74 29.00 -11.68
N ASP A 194 31.24 28.51 -10.42
CA ASP A 194 32.63 28.04 -10.28
C ASP A 194 32.64 26.50 -10.13
N PRO A 195 33.15 25.81 -11.22
CA PRO A 195 33.28 24.36 -11.07
C PRO A 195 34.29 23.98 -9.97
N PRO A 196 34.05 22.77 -9.46
CA PRO A 196 35.07 22.35 -8.48
C PRO A 196 36.45 22.15 -9.13
N GLN A 197 37.45 22.25 -8.39
CA GLN A 197 38.81 22.01 -8.92
C GLN A 197 38.97 20.57 -9.43
N PRO A 198 39.97 20.38 -10.35
CA PRO A 198 40.23 19.01 -10.85
C PRO A 198 40.47 18.02 -9.70
N ARG A 199 39.67 16.88 -9.82
CA ARG A 199 39.72 15.99 -8.65
C ARG A 199 39.41 14.55 -9.09
N ALA A 200 39.81 13.56 -8.20
CA ALA A 200 39.45 12.14 -8.41
C ALA A 200 38.99 11.53 -7.08
N ALA A 201 38.38 10.39 -7.20
CA ALA A 201 37.92 9.60 -6.03
C ALA A 201 36.87 10.38 -5.25
N HIS A 202 36.15 11.24 -5.98
CA HIS A 202 34.98 11.93 -5.39
C HIS A 202 33.71 11.12 -5.65
N THR A 203 32.58 11.59 -5.12
CA THR A 203 31.30 10.88 -5.40
C THR A 203 30.28 11.86 -6.00
N CYS A 204 29.32 11.21 -6.61
CA CYS A 204 28.26 12.07 -7.20
C CYS A 204 26.89 11.44 -6.93
N ALA A 205 25.91 12.35 -6.92
CA ALA A 205 24.51 11.88 -6.82
C ALA A 205 23.58 12.83 -7.58
N VAL A 206 22.49 12.13 -8.05
CA VAL A 206 21.54 12.97 -8.83
C VAL A 206 20.23 13.08 -8.03
N LEU A 207 19.71 14.35 -7.83
CA LEU A 207 18.37 14.62 -7.30
C LEU A 207 17.64 15.61 -8.21
N GLY A 208 16.46 15.06 -8.74
CA GLY A 208 15.77 15.93 -9.73
C GLY A 208 16.66 16.27 -10.93
N ASN A 209 16.83 17.55 -11.19
CA ASN A 209 17.68 17.97 -12.35
C ASN A 209 19.03 18.49 -11.86
N LYS A 210 19.38 18.14 -10.70
CA LYS A 210 20.65 18.67 -10.14
C LYS A 210 21.62 17.51 -9.89
N GLY A 211 22.90 17.71 -10.35
CA GLY A 211 23.99 16.75 -10.08
C GLY A 211 24.92 17.27 -8.98
N TYR A 212 25.10 16.35 -7.92
CA TYR A 212 25.91 16.81 -6.77
C TYR A 212 27.26 16.08 -6.79
N ILE A 213 28.30 16.82 -6.26
CA ILE A 213 29.65 16.24 -6.10
C ILE A 213 30.17 16.59 -4.71
N PHE A 214 30.71 15.55 -4.12
CA PHE A 214 31.22 15.82 -2.76
C PHE A 214 32.61 15.20 -2.61
N GLY A 215 33.49 15.98 -1.99
CA GLY A 215 34.81 15.46 -1.56
C GLY A 215 35.72 15.14 -2.74
N GLY A 216 36.74 14.23 -2.45
CA GLY A 216 37.67 13.80 -3.52
C GLY A 216 39.08 14.32 -3.25
N ARG A 217 39.98 13.80 -4.11
CA ARG A 217 41.39 14.21 -4.01
C ARG A 217 41.72 15.32 -5.02
N VAL A 218 42.47 16.20 -4.38
CA VAL A 218 42.81 17.33 -5.28
C VAL A 218 44.27 17.69 -5.05
N LEU A 219 44.81 18.42 -6.02
CA LEU A 219 46.18 18.95 -5.85
C LEU A 219 46.13 20.39 -5.30
N GLU A 220 46.67 20.53 -4.05
CA GLU A 220 46.77 21.90 -3.51
C GLU A 220 47.96 22.64 -4.12
N LYS A 221 47.59 23.83 -4.74
CA LYS A 221 48.59 24.50 -5.62
C LYS A 221 49.62 25.26 -4.77
N ARG A 222 49.30 25.53 -3.49
CA ARG A 222 50.26 26.35 -2.71
C ARG A 222 51.46 25.52 -2.27
N ASN A 223 51.26 24.26 -2.01
CA ASN A 223 52.40 23.46 -1.54
C ASN A 223 52.55 22.19 -2.40
N TRP A 224 51.86 22.19 -3.57
CA TRP A 224 51.90 21.04 -4.50
C TRP A 224 51.79 19.71 -3.75
N LYS A 225 50.79 19.81 -2.78
CA LYS A 225 50.57 18.58 -2.00
C LYS A 225 49.15 18.04 -2.28
N GLN A 226 49.15 16.72 -2.33
CA GLN A 226 47.83 16.08 -2.50
C GLN A 226 47.01 16.16 -1.20
N THR A 227 45.73 16.69 -1.41
CA THR A 227 44.89 16.79 -0.21
C THR A 227 43.46 16.35 -0.56
N ARG A 228 42.60 16.27 0.48
CA ARG A 228 41.19 15.86 0.29
C ARG A 228 40.24 17.01 0.67
N MET A 229 39.08 16.90 -0.05
CA MET A 229 38.15 18.05 0.16
C MET A 229 36.89 17.54 0.85
N ASN A 230 36.22 18.41 1.55
CA ASN A 230 34.88 18.08 2.11
C ASN A 230 33.83 19.06 1.58
N ASP A 231 34.05 19.57 0.31
CA ASP A 231 33.12 20.59 -0.23
C ASP A 231 32.05 19.91 -1.09
N LEU A 232 30.84 20.56 -1.13
CA LEU A 232 29.70 20.08 -1.92
C LEU A 232 29.35 21.09 -3.01
N HIS A 233 29.29 20.49 -4.22
CA HIS A 233 28.95 21.34 -5.38
C HIS A 233 27.74 20.77 -6.12
N CYS A 234 27.12 21.73 -6.85
CA CYS A 234 25.91 21.25 -7.56
C CYS A 234 25.90 21.82 -8.98
N LEU A 235 25.65 20.87 -9.88
CA LEU A 235 25.52 21.28 -11.29
C LEU A 235 24.08 21.06 -11.76
N ASN A 236 23.51 22.16 -12.30
CA ASN A 236 22.20 21.96 -12.98
C ASN A 236 22.37 21.23 -14.32
N LEU A 237 21.74 20.06 -14.47
CA LEU A 237 22.03 19.18 -15.62
C LEU A 237 21.18 19.55 -16.83
N ASP A 238 20.25 20.48 -16.64
CA ASP A 238 19.50 20.99 -17.81
C ASP A 238 20.22 22.21 -18.42
N THR A 239 20.77 23.02 -17.54
CA THR A 239 21.30 24.30 -18.08
C THR A 239 22.84 24.25 -18.09
N TRP A 240 23.47 23.23 -17.44
CA TRP A 240 24.94 23.08 -17.31
C TRP A 240 25.56 24.30 -16.61
N THR A 241 24.85 24.72 -15.52
CA THR A 241 25.36 25.85 -14.71
C THR A 241 25.72 25.35 -13.31
N TRP A 242 27.00 25.67 -12.97
CA TRP A 242 27.41 25.32 -11.59
C TRP A 242 26.88 26.34 -10.60
N SER A 243 26.41 25.76 -9.49
CA SER A 243 25.92 26.70 -8.45
C SER A 243 27.08 27.13 -7.56
N GLY A 244 28.35 26.59 -7.84
CA GLY A 244 29.49 26.84 -6.95
C GLY A 244 29.38 25.99 -5.67
N ARG A 245 30.34 26.44 -4.76
CA ARG A 245 30.37 25.71 -3.48
C ARG A 245 29.12 26.04 -2.64
N ILE A 246 28.45 24.93 -2.23
CA ILE A 246 27.22 25.12 -1.44
C ILE A 246 27.63 25.47 0.00
N ASN A 247 27.00 26.58 0.42
CA ASN A 247 27.34 27.02 1.79
C ASN A 247 26.58 26.18 2.83
N ILE A 248 27.38 25.54 3.61
CA ILE A 248 26.77 24.63 4.61
C ILE A 248 26.81 25.33 5.98
N SER A 249 25.63 25.35 6.70
CA SER A 249 25.60 25.92 8.07
C SER A 249 25.63 24.78 9.11
N GLY A 250 26.67 24.81 10.06
CA GLY A 250 26.63 23.81 11.16
C GLY A 250 27.73 22.74 10.94
N GLU A 251 27.39 21.52 11.54
CA GLU A 251 28.37 20.41 11.47
C GLU A 251 28.47 19.84 10.05
N LYS A 252 29.80 19.54 9.68
CA LYS A 252 29.96 18.95 8.33
C LYS A 252 30.93 17.76 8.39
N PRO A 253 30.72 16.94 7.37
CA PRO A 253 31.59 15.75 7.36
C PRO A 253 33.06 16.13 7.09
N LYS A 254 33.89 15.31 7.63
CA LYS A 254 35.32 15.55 7.40
C LYS A 254 35.70 15.39 5.92
N ASP A 255 36.89 16.00 5.57
CA ASP A 255 37.41 15.77 4.19
C ASP A 255 37.69 14.29 3.93
N ARG A 256 37.25 13.85 2.67
CA ARG A 256 37.42 12.40 2.46
C ARG A 256 37.43 12.08 0.97
N SER A 257 38.04 10.91 0.58
CA SER A 257 37.96 10.32 -0.79
C SER A 257 37.60 8.84 -0.69
N TRP A 258 37.17 8.28 -1.91
CA TRP A 258 36.80 6.86 -2.03
C TRP A 258 35.59 6.55 -1.15
N HIS A 259 34.76 7.59 -0.97
CA HIS A 259 33.49 7.42 -0.24
C HIS A 259 32.31 7.39 -1.22
N THR A 260 31.07 7.12 -0.66
CA THR A 260 29.92 7.09 -1.57
C THR A 260 28.86 8.10 -1.09
N LEU A 261 28.16 8.62 -2.04
CA LEU A 261 27.02 9.52 -1.82
C LEU A 261 25.81 8.99 -2.59
N THR A 262 24.79 8.71 -1.82
CA THR A 262 23.62 8.09 -2.45
C THR A 262 22.36 8.94 -2.18
N PRO A 263 21.64 9.24 -3.29
CA PRO A 263 20.40 9.99 -3.07
C PRO A 263 19.34 9.13 -2.35
N ILE A 264 18.89 9.79 -1.24
CA ILE A 264 17.80 9.08 -0.51
C ILE A 264 16.60 10.02 -0.40
N GLY A 265 15.44 9.50 -0.89
CA GLY A 265 14.23 10.37 -0.84
C GLY A 265 14.28 11.47 -1.91
N ASP A 266 13.42 12.52 -1.66
CA ASP A 266 13.29 13.56 -2.71
C ASP A 266 14.24 14.74 -2.40
N ASP A 267 14.79 14.75 -1.20
CA ASP A 267 15.57 15.99 -0.94
C ASP A 267 16.74 15.66 0.00
N ARG A 268 17.22 14.45 -0.04
CA ARG A 268 18.30 14.15 0.93
C ARG A 268 19.37 13.29 0.26
N LEU A 269 20.62 13.41 0.80
CA LEU A 269 21.77 12.63 0.31
C LEU A 269 22.44 11.93 1.50
N PHE A 270 22.80 10.66 1.20
CA PHE A 270 23.43 9.88 2.27
C PHE A 270 24.90 9.65 1.92
N LEU A 271 25.82 10.06 2.86
CA LEU A 271 27.28 9.96 2.68
C LEU A 271 27.83 8.89 3.63
N PHE A 272 28.74 7.99 3.04
CA PHE A 272 29.23 6.94 3.95
C PHE A 272 30.67 6.58 3.57
N GLY A 273 31.47 6.40 4.64
CA GLY A 273 32.81 5.77 4.50
C GLY A 273 33.81 6.72 3.82
N GLY A 274 34.95 6.14 3.47
CA GLY A 274 36.01 6.92 2.78
C GLY A 274 37.27 7.02 3.66
N LEU A 275 38.23 7.71 3.07
CA LEU A 275 39.51 7.93 3.77
C LEU A 275 39.71 9.43 4.01
N SER A 276 39.98 9.69 5.29
CA SER A 276 40.11 11.13 5.63
C SER A 276 41.51 11.64 5.28
N SER A 277 41.73 12.95 5.44
CA SER A 277 43.04 13.55 5.09
C SER A 277 44.12 13.12 6.08
N ASP A 278 43.66 12.66 7.25
CA ASP A 278 44.64 12.15 8.22
C ASP A 278 44.90 10.66 7.99
N ASN A 279 44.38 10.16 6.87
CA ASN A 279 44.63 8.76 6.44
C ASN A 279 43.95 7.76 7.39
N VAL A 280 42.79 8.20 7.83
CA VAL A 280 42.01 7.27 8.70
C VAL A 280 40.77 6.80 7.92
N PRO A 281 40.72 5.39 7.78
CA PRO A 281 39.48 4.89 7.17
C PRO A 281 38.25 5.23 8.02
N LEU A 282 37.20 5.67 7.29
CA LEU A 282 36.04 6.20 8.04
C LEU A 282 34.87 5.21 7.91
N SER A 283 34.08 5.16 8.97
CA SER A 283 32.84 4.34 8.92
C SER A 283 31.63 5.17 9.35
N ASP A 284 31.85 6.54 9.32
CA ASP A 284 30.72 7.40 9.74
C ASP A 284 29.75 7.63 8.57
N GLY A 285 28.50 7.94 8.91
CA GLY A 285 27.41 8.22 7.93
C GLY A 285 26.81 9.60 8.18
N TRP A 286 26.56 10.25 7.00
CA TRP A 286 25.97 11.61 7.11
C TRP A 286 24.78 11.73 6.15
N ILE A 287 23.78 12.58 6.67
CA ILE A 287 22.66 12.90 5.75
C ILE A 287 22.64 14.41 5.48
N HIS A 288 22.64 14.64 4.17
CA HIS A 288 22.54 16.07 3.79
C HIS A 288 21.13 16.40 3.28
N SER A 289 20.56 17.49 3.92
CA SER A 289 19.27 18.02 3.39
C SER A 289 19.52 19.13 2.37
N VAL A 290 18.97 18.86 1.15
CA VAL A 290 19.21 19.86 0.07
C VAL A 290 18.32 21.08 0.30
N THR A 291 17.28 20.99 1.09
CA THR A 291 16.38 22.15 1.34
C THR A 291 17.00 23.09 2.38
N THR A 292 17.59 22.46 3.40
CA THR A 292 18.15 23.34 4.46
C THR A 292 19.65 23.53 4.24
N ASN A 293 20.27 22.78 3.35
CA ASN A 293 21.74 22.80 3.11
C ASN A 293 22.50 22.49 4.40
N GLY A 294 21.92 21.57 5.19
CA GLY A 294 22.61 21.19 6.44
C GLY A 294 22.92 19.68 6.45
N TRP A 295 24.10 19.38 7.21
CA TRP A 295 24.46 17.96 7.39
C TRP A 295 24.08 17.50 8.80
N LYS A 296 23.74 16.22 8.77
CA LYS A 296 23.49 15.60 10.09
C LYS A 296 24.20 14.23 10.13
N GLN A 297 25.04 14.12 11.25
CA GLN A 297 25.76 12.83 11.35
C GLN A 297 24.87 11.78 12.01
N LEU A 298 25.02 10.60 11.49
CA LEU A 298 24.29 9.49 12.13
C LEU A 298 25.15 8.88 13.24
N THR A 299 24.62 8.79 14.43
CA THR A 299 25.50 8.45 15.58
C THR A 299 25.38 6.96 15.90
N HIS A 300 24.55 6.25 15.27
CA HIS A 300 24.34 4.84 15.70
C HIS A 300 25.02 3.89 14.72
N LEU A 301 25.86 4.37 13.81
CA LEU A 301 26.50 3.45 12.85
C LEU A 301 27.74 2.80 13.50
N PRO A 302 27.93 1.48 13.18
CA PRO A 302 29.09 0.79 13.78
C PRO A 302 30.41 1.46 13.39
N LYS A 303 31.09 1.84 14.46
CA LYS A 303 32.38 2.53 14.21
C LYS A 303 33.47 1.52 13.84
N SER A 304 33.23 0.27 13.94
CA SER A 304 34.25 -0.77 13.77
C SER A 304 34.24 -1.31 12.33
N ARG A 305 33.49 -0.63 11.44
CA ARG A 305 33.43 -1.23 10.08
C ARG A 305 33.74 -0.16 9.03
N PRO A 306 34.92 0.25 8.98
CA PRO A 306 35.27 1.27 7.97
C PRO A 306 35.42 0.65 6.57
N ARG A 307 35.03 1.51 5.65
CA ARG A 307 35.31 1.00 4.29
C ARG A 307 35.53 2.18 3.35
N LEU A 308 36.55 1.95 2.44
CA LEU A 308 36.77 2.95 1.37
C LEU A 308 36.89 2.23 0.03
N TRP A 309 36.55 2.97 -0.99
CA TRP A 309 36.52 2.52 -2.39
C TRP A 309 35.52 1.37 -2.56
N HIS A 310 34.47 1.49 -1.76
CA HIS A 310 33.29 0.62 -1.89
C HIS A 310 32.25 1.25 -2.81
N THR A 311 31.16 0.38 -3.06
CA THR A 311 30.03 0.95 -3.86
C THR A 311 28.76 0.95 -3.01
N ALA A 312 27.98 1.99 -3.27
CA ALA A 312 26.69 2.07 -2.56
C ALA A 312 25.57 2.36 -3.58
N CYS A 313 24.47 1.58 -3.36
CA CYS A 313 23.33 1.79 -4.26
C CYS A 313 22.04 1.87 -3.45
N LEU A 314 21.05 2.62 -4.13
CA LEU A 314 19.73 2.70 -3.48
C LEU A 314 18.93 1.43 -3.75
N GLY A 315 18.47 0.74 -2.63
CA GLY A 315 17.70 -0.51 -2.74
C GLY A 315 16.20 -0.26 -2.90
N LYS A 316 15.16 -1.35 -2.78
CA LYS A 316 13.73 -1.47 -3.15
C LYS A 316 12.83 -0.85 -2.07
N GLU A 317 13.48 -0.12 -1.13
CA GLU A 317 12.62 0.49 -0.09
C GLU A 317 13.39 1.61 0.63
N GLY A 318 14.15 2.23 -0.16
CA GLY A 318 14.82 3.43 0.41
C GLY A 318 16.02 3.04 1.27
N GLU A 319 16.50 1.71 1.11
CA GLU A 319 17.72 1.30 1.83
C GLU A 319 18.97 1.59 0.98
N VAL A 320 19.95 1.88 1.75
CA VAL A 320 21.22 2.07 1.03
C VAL A 320 22.10 0.83 1.28
N MET A 321 22.48 0.21 0.09
CA MET A 321 23.30 -1.02 0.16
C MET A 321 24.75 -0.68 -0.16
N VAL A 322 25.61 -1.10 0.81
CA VAL A 322 27.04 -0.81 0.64
C VAL A 322 27.79 -2.15 0.59
N PHE A 323 28.49 -2.28 -0.56
CA PHE A 323 29.17 -3.59 -0.67
C PHE A 323 30.63 -3.38 -1.05
N GLY A 324 31.48 -4.25 -0.45
CA GLY A 324 32.92 -4.29 -0.81
C GLY A 324 33.70 -3.12 -0.19
N GLY A 325 34.90 -2.98 -0.67
CA GLY A 325 35.73 -1.86 -0.19
C GLY A 325 36.87 -2.38 0.69
N SER A 326 37.82 -1.44 0.94
CA SER A 326 38.98 -1.78 1.78
C SER A 326 38.78 -1.22 3.21
N LYS A 327 39.36 -2.00 4.17
CA LYS A 327 39.24 -1.54 5.57
C LYS A 327 40.48 -0.77 6.00
N ASP A 328 41.49 -0.77 5.05
CA ASP A 328 42.77 -0.16 5.44
C ASP A 328 43.08 1.04 4.54
N ASP A 329 44.04 1.74 5.11
CA ASP A 329 44.60 2.82 4.26
C ASP A 329 45.25 2.24 2.99
N LEU A 330 44.76 2.73 1.80
CA LEU A 330 45.21 2.14 0.52
C LEU A 330 46.64 2.58 0.20
N HIS A 331 47.23 3.52 0.90
CA HIS A 331 48.56 4.08 0.53
C HIS A 331 49.66 3.35 1.30
N PHE A 332 49.34 2.69 2.46
CA PHE A 332 50.43 2.18 3.31
C PHE A 332 50.28 0.66 3.46
N MET A 333 49.03 0.13 3.54
CA MET A 333 48.83 -1.32 3.69
C MET A 333 47.37 -1.67 3.34
N ASP A 334 47.21 -2.56 2.24
CA ASP A 334 45.86 -3.03 1.86
C ASP A 334 45.73 -4.52 2.21
N THR A 335 45.54 -4.81 3.49
CA THR A 335 45.65 -6.23 3.96
C THR A 335 44.26 -6.84 4.12
N GLY A 336 43.08 -5.92 3.83
CA GLY A 336 41.79 -6.62 4.08
C GLY A 336 40.66 -5.91 3.33
N HIS A 337 40.00 -6.75 2.35
CA HIS A 337 38.78 -6.25 1.66
C HIS A 337 37.53 -6.90 2.25
N CYS A 338 36.46 -6.16 1.92
CA CYS A 338 35.23 -6.63 2.59
C CYS A 338 34.34 -7.36 1.58
N SER A 339 33.69 -8.39 2.08
CA SER A 339 32.74 -9.11 1.21
C SER A 339 31.34 -9.09 1.80
N ASP A 340 31.27 -8.33 3.00
CA ASP A 340 29.93 -8.25 3.61
C ASP A 340 29.11 -7.11 2.99
N LEU A 341 27.80 -7.26 3.00
CA LEU A 341 26.85 -6.24 2.49
C LEU A 341 26.24 -5.48 3.69
N LEU A 342 26.55 -4.08 3.71
CA LEU A 342 25.87 -3.24 4.73
C LEU A 342 24.60 -2.61 4.17
N ILE A 343 23.54 -2.81 4.98
CA ILE A 343 22.26 -2.21 4.52
C ILE A 343 21.82 -1.16 5.54
N PHE A 344 21.80 0.12 4.98
CA PHE A 344 21.36 1.22 5.86
C PHE A 344 19.90 1.62 5.54
N GLN A 345 19.26 1.58 6.62
CA GLN A 345 17.86 2.03 6.43
C GLN A 345 17.76 3.56 6.57
N THR A 346 17.35 4.15 5.51
CA THR A 346 17.38 5.64 5.55
C THR A 346 15.95 6.18 5.48
N GLN A 347 14.94 5.17 5.42
CA GLN A 347 13.51 5.52 5.51
C GLN A 347 12.77 4.41 6.27
N PRO A 348 11.64 4.76 6.97
CA PRO A 348 10.93 3.68 7.68
C PRO A 348 10.52 2.54 6.74
N TYR A 349 10.57 1.12 7.34
CA TYR A 349 10.14 -0.03 6.53
C TYR A 349 8.68 0.13 6.09
N SER A 350 8.50 -0.29 4.87
CA SER A 350 7.07 -0.36 4.51
C SER A 350 6.29 -1.27 5.46
N LEU A 351 5.11 -0.92 5.64
CA LEU A 351 4.23 -1.74 6.51
C LEU A 351 4.29 -3.21 6.11
N LEU A 352 4.32 -3.43 4.86
CA LEU A 352 4.41 -4.82 4.38
C LEU A 352 5.69 -5.51 4.93
N ARG A 353 6.79 -4.79 4.86
CA ARG A 353 8.06 -5.38 5.35
C ARG A 353 7.99 -5.58 6.87
N LEU A 354 7.49 -4.68 7.54
CA LEU A 354 7.35 -4.83 9.00
C LEU A 354 6.46 -6.03 9.35
N CYS A 355 5.47 -6.20 8.52
CA CYS A 355 4.54 -7.34 8.76
C CYS A 355 5.23 -8.67 8.45
N LEU A 356 5.93 -8.67 7.37
CA LEU A 356 6.63 -9.91 7.02
C LEU A 356 7.69 -10.25 8.07
N ASP A 357 8.40 -9.23 8.58
CA ASP A 357 9.38 -9.49 9.66
C ASP A 357 8.70 -10.05 10.91
N CYS A 358 7.63 -9.52 11.15
CA CYS A 358 6.89 -9.99 12.34
C CYS A 358 6.41 -11.43 12.14
N ILE A 359 5.86 -11.68 10.95
CA ILE A 359 5.40 -13.06 10.68
C ILE A 359 6.60 -14.01 10.76
N GLY A 360 7.71 -13.60 10.09
CA GLY A 360 8.91 -14.44 10.13
C GLY A 360 9.39 -14.69 11.57
N LYS A 361 9.43 -13.66 12.43
CA LYS A 361 9.96 -13.78 13.81
C LYS A 361 9.03 -14.64 14.67
N ASN A 362 7.81 -14.78 14.17
CA ASN A 362 6.87 -15.54 15.02
C ASN A 362 6.33 -16.75 14.26
N ALA A 363 7.13 -17.25 13.34
CA ALA A 363 6.72 -18.30 12.39
C ALA A 363 6.25 -19.55 13.17
N ALA A 364 6.80 -19.77 14.32
CA ALA A 364 6.40 -20.94 15.13
C ALA A 364 4.98 -20.76 15.68
N LEU A 365 4.59 -19.60 15.99
CA LEU A 365 3.24 -19.30 16.54
C LEU A 365 2.19 -19.26 15.42
N LEU A 366 2.62 -19.04 14.22
CA LEU A 366 1.65 -18.90 13.10
C LEU A 366 1.78 -20.08 12.15
N GLU A 367 2.25 -21.18 12.63
CA GLU A 367 2.63 -22.34 11.80
C GLU A 367 1.39 -22.90 11.07
N ASN A 368 0.21 -22.71 11.67
CA ASN A 368 -1.01 -23.26 11.03
C ASN A 368 -1.60 -22.25 10.04
N GLN A 369 -1.17 -20.96 10.14
CA GLN A 369 -1.77 -19.91 9.29
C GLN A 369 -0.84 -19.57 8.11
N ILE A 370 0.48 -19.99 8.16
CA ILE A 370 1.49 -19.58 7.17
C ILE A 370 1.22 -20.27 5.83
N PRO A 371 0.61 -21.52 5.85
CA PRO A 371 0.30 -22.14 4.54
C PRO A 371 -0.94 -21.52 3.89
N CYS A 372 -1.61 -20.73 4.67
CA CYS A 372 -2.85 -20.14 4.12
C CYS A 372 -2.57 -18.75 3.53
N LEU A 373 -1.20 -18.35 3.56
CA LEU A 373 -0.88 -17.04 2.97
C LEU A 373 -0.95 -17.11 1.44
N PRO A 374 -1.40 -16.04 0.82
CA PRO A 374 -1.35 -16.00 -0.65
C PRO A 374 0.04 -16.39 -1.18
N SER A 375 0.07 -17.03 -2.27
CA SER A 375 1.23 -17.71 -2.87
C SER A 375 2.45 -16.78 -2.96
N LYS A 376 2.23 -15.48 -3.20
CA LYS A 376 3.38 -14.53 -3.28
C LYS A 376 3.96 -14.26 -1.89
N LEU A 377 3.18 -14.21 -0.91
CA LEU A 377 3.63 -13.94 0.48
C LEU A 377 4.18 -15.22 1.12
N LEU A 378 3.54 -16.28 0.74
CA LEU A 378 4.05 -17.58 1.21
C LEU A 378 5.46 -17.84 0.66
N GLU A 379 5.67 -17.53 -0.64
CA GLU A 379 7.01 -17.68 -1.24
C GLU A 379 8.03 -16.74 -0.59
N GLN A 380 7.59 -15.56 -0.24
CA GLN A 380 8.49 -14.57 0.40
C GLN A 380 8.79 -14.98 1.85
N GLU A 381 7.80 -15.59 2.57
CA GLU A 381 8.03 -16.06 3.95
C GLU A 381 8.88 -17.34 3.95
N GLN A 382 8.64 -18.32 3.11
CA GLN A 382 9.42 -19.57 3.01
C GLN A 382 10.88 -19.30 2.67
N GLU A 383 11.11 -18.31 1.86
CA GLU A 383 12.50 -17.93 1.49
C GLU A 383 13.20 -17.21 2.64
N ARG A 384 12.35 -16.61 3.52
CA ARG A 384 12.89 -15.86 4.67
C ARG A 384 12.99 -16.78 5.89
N GLY A 385 12.07 -17.75 6.22
CA GLY A 385 12.11 -18.82 7.24
C GLY A 385 13.36 -19.69 7.09
N ARG A 386 13.96 -19.85 5.92
CA ARG A 386 15.25 -20.55 5.72
C ARG A 386 16.41 -19.75 6.32
N ARG A 387 16.25 -18.53 6.73
CA ARG A 387 17.19 -17.60 7.39
C ARG A 387 17.14 -17.78 8.90
N CYS A 388 16.05 -18.34 9.52
CA CYS A 388 15.90 -18.36 11.00
C CYS A 388 15.71 -19.81 11.45
N GLY A 389 16.54 -20.82 11.06
CA GLY A 389 16.43 -22.20 11.60
C GLY A 389 16.60 -22.22 13.13
N PRO A 390 15.86 -23.34 13.85
CA PRO A 390 15.74 -23.54 15.31
C PRO A 390 17.11 -23.46 16.00
N ALA A 391 17.38 -22.35 16.85
CA ALA A 391 18.21 -22.19 18.05
C ALA A 391 18.98 -23.49 18.39
N ARG A 392 20.02 -23.90 17.56
CA ARG A 392 21.09 -24.68 18.20
C ARG A 392 22.43 -23.95 18.05
N ALA A 393 23.07 -23.24 19.07
CA ALA A 393 24.40 -22.78 19.52
C ALA A 393 25.49 -23.12 18.50
N PRO A 394 26.50 -22.11 18.21
CA PRO A 394 27.16 -21.27 17.21
C PRO A 394 28.30 -22.03 16.49
N ARG A 395 28.01 -22.29 15.14
CA ARG A 395 29.22 -22.28 14.27
C ARG A 395 28.96 -21.41 13.04
N SER A 396 29.28 -20.00 13.18
CA SER A 396 29.80 -18.89 12.36
C SER A 396 28.67 -18.30 11.49
N PRO A 397 28.08 -17.10 11.88
CA PRO A 397 26.89 -16.39 11.41
C PRO A 397 27.11 -15.78 10.01
N LEU A 398 26.43 -16.25 8.88
CA LEU A 398 25.79 -15.52 7.75
C LEU A 398 25.83 -14.01 7.96
N ARG A 399 26.92 -13.25 7.48
CA ARG A 399 27.43 -11.87 7.65
C ARG A 399 26.58 -10.87 6.87
N CYS A 400 25.15 -10.82 6.99
CA CYS A 400 24.36 -9.62 6.62
C CYS A 400 23.99 -8.85 7.89
N SER A 401 24.73 -7.75 8.22
CA SER A 401 24.37 -6.92 9.40
C SER A 401 23.42 -5.79 9.00
N VAL A 402 22.10 -5.92 9.35
CA VAL A 402 21.08 -4.85 9.21
C VAL A 402 21.29 -3.82 10.32
N CYS A 403 21.94 -2.63 10.06
CA CYS A 403 22.06 -1.53 11.04
C CYS A 403 20.81 -0.64 11.00
N CYS A 404 19.77 -0.86 11.95
CA CYS A 404 18.48 -0.14 12.07
C CYS A 404 18.69 1.20 12.79
N THR A 405 18.73 2.38 12.05
CA THR A 405 18.71 3.69 12.75
C THR A 405 17.31 4.31 12.64
N ALA A 406 16.46 4.41 13.79
CA ALA A 406 15.25 5.23 14.05
C ALA A 406 15.64 6.69 14.33
N MET A 407 15.48 7.65 13.39
CA MET A 407 15.55 9.14 13.48
C MET A 407 14.62 9.65 14.59
N ALA A 408 15.05 9.70 15.91
CA ALA A 408 14.42 10.36 17.08
C ALA A 408 14.70 11.86 17.07
N ASP A 409 13.81 12.76 16.59
CA ASP A 409 13.74 14.23 16.78
C ASP A 409 13.57 14.58 18.26
N ASP A 410 14.63 14.84 19.01
CA ASP A 410 14.83 15.51 20.31
C ASP A 410 14.12 16.88 20.35
N ASN A 411 12.80 16.93 20.75
CA ASN A 411 12.06 18.13 21.21
C ASN A 411 12.52 18.55 22.61
N GLU A 412 13.46 19.55 22.72
CA GLU A 412 13.77 20.71 23.58
C GLU A 412 12.60 21.03 24.53
N GLU A 413 12.64 20.51 25.76
CA GLU A 413 12.42 20.88 27.17
C GLU A 413 12.04 22.37 27.30
N LEU A 414 10.71 22.68 27.34
CA LEU A 414 10.29 23.94 28.02
C LEU A 414 9.37 23.57 29.20
N GLN A 415 9.92 23.54 30.50
CA GLN A 415 9.77 24.05 31.88
C GLN A 415 8.35 24.60 32.11
N ALA A 416 7.55 23.86 32.91
CA ALA A 416 6.63 23.86 34.07
C ALA A 416 6.46 25.27 34.65
N ASP A 417 5.19 25.86 34.56
CA ASP A 417 4.44 26.31 35.76
C ASP A 417 3.36 27.32 35.34
N GLU A 418 2.12 26.92 35.27
CA GLU A 418 1.10 27.83 35.86
C GLU A 418 -0.22 27.06 36.04
N GLU A 419 -0.48 26.54 37.26
CA GLU A 419 -1.55 26.48 38.28
C GLU A 419 -2.90 26.91 37.68
N LEU A 420 -3.71 25.92 37.25
CA LEU A 420 -5.15 26.18 37.05
C LEU A 420 -5.96 25.58 38.21
N PRO A 421 -6.94 26.33 38.83
CA PRO A 421 -7.80 25.95 39.96
C PRO A 421 -8.90 24.98 39.52
N ALA A 422 -9.13 23.81 40.21
CA ALA A 422 -10.28 22.88 40.30
C ALA A 422 -11.57 23.63 40.67
N PRO A 423 -12.81 23.03 40.33
CA PRO A 423 -13.94 22.91 39.42
C PRO A 423 -15.23 23.51 40.00
N ALA A 424 -15.88 24.42 39.27
CA ALA A 424 -17.31 24.76 39.51
C ALA A 424 -18.21 23.72 38.82
N GLU A 425 -18.68 22.72 39.58
CA GLU A 425 -19.97 22.02 39.80
C GLU A 425 -21.13 22.76 39.14
N ASP A 426 -21.36 22.34 37.84
CA ASP A 426 -22.78 22.16 37.45
C ASP A 426 -22.90 22.24 35.92
N ALA A 427 -22.68 21.03 35.22
CA ALA A 427 -23.57 20.86 34.03
C ALA A 427 -23.50 19.40 33.56
N PHE A 428 -24.19 18.44 34.20
CA PHE A 428 -24.73 17.18 33.66
C PHE A 428 -24.54 17.09 32.14
N GLU A 429 -23.33 16.90 31.56
CA GLU A 429 -22.98 16.43 30.20
C GLU A 429 -23.49 14.99 29.98
N GLN A 430 -24.73 14.73 29.51
CA GLN A 430 -25.33 13.67 28.67
C GLN A 430 -24.25 12.81 28.00
N LEU A 431 -23.63 11.86 28.61
CA LEU A 431 -22.82 10.70 28.14
C LEU A 431 -23.13 10.35 26.69
N GLU A 432 -22.60 10.97 25.60
CA GLU A 432 -22.72 10.60 24.17
C GLU A 432 -22.39 9.12 23.97
N ASN A 433 -23.43 8.21 23.94
CA ASN A 433 -23.36 6.79 23.57
C ASN A 433 -22.42 6.55 22.38
N ASP A 434 -21.35 5.64 22.49
CA ASP A 434 -20.29 5.28 21.51
C ASP A 434 -20.85 4.36 20.43
N SER A 435 -22.28 4.01 20.37
CA SER A 435 -22.87 3.14 19.34
C SER A 435 -24.38 3.44 19.22
N PRO A 436 -24.91 3.03 18.01
CA PRO A 436 -26.35 3.32 17.81
C PRO A 436 -27.24 2.50 18.73
N ALA A 437 -28.38 2.99 19.03
CA ALA A 437 -29.36 2.26 19.84
C ALA A 437 -29.80 0.95 19.15
N GLU A 438 -30.26 -0.01 19.95
CA GLU A 438 -30.87 -1.21 19.33
C GLU A 438 -32.01 -0.85 18.39
N ARG A 439 -32.05 -1.57 17.26
CA ARG A 439 -33.07 -1.15 16.28
C ARG A 439 -33.38 -2.32 15.35
N SER A 440 -34.66 -2.24 14.75
CA SER A 440 -35.05 -3.16 13.66
C SER A 440 -35.79 -2.40 12.56
N GLY A 441 -35.73 -2.88 11.41
CA GLY A 441 -36.47 -2.26 10.29
C GLY A 441 -35.71 -1.07 9.71
N HIS A 442 -34.42 -0.97 10.09
CA HIS A 442 -33.59 0.15 9.59
C HIS A 442 -32.98 -0.22 8.24
N VAL A 443 -32.32 0.81 7.65
CA VAL A 443 -31.60 0.54 6.38
C VAL A 443 -30.09 0.69 6.65
N ALA A 444 -29.37 -0.16 5.97
CA ALA A 444 -27.89 -0.03 6.00
C ALA A 444 -27.33 -0.22 4.58
N VAL A 445 -26.43 0.77 4.25
CA VAL A 445 -25.83 0.68 2.90
C VAL A 445 -24.32 0.94 3.05
N THR A 446 -23.63 0.39 2.03
CA THR A 446 -22.16 0.56 2.14
C THR A 446 -21.67 1.53 1.05
N ASP A 447 -20.73 2.43 1.44
CA ASP A 447 -19.95 3.28 0.53
C ASP A 447 -18.46 3.20 0.91
N GLY A 448 -17.66 2.48 0.08
CA GLY A 448 -16.24 2.27 0.43
C GLY A 448 -16.10 1.37 1.68
N HIS A 449 -15.38 1.87 2.74
CA HIS A 449 -15.13 1.04 3.94
C HIS A 449 -16.12 1.40 5.05
N CYS A 450 -17.15 2.13 4.67
CA CYS A 450 -18.06 2.57 5.75
C CYS A 450 -19.47 2.02 5.48
N MET A 451 -20.07 1.62 6.59
CA MET A 451 -21.51 1.27 6.55
C MET A 451 -22.35 2.38 7.19
N TYR A 452 -23.40 2.82 6.39
CA TYR A 452 -24.31 3.88 6.90
C TYR A 452 -25.64 3.26 7.34
N VAL A 453 -26.02 3.68 8.57
CA VAL A 453 -27.25 3.07 9.13
C VAL A 453 -28.21 4.21 9.49
N TRP A 454 -29.48 3.97 9.03
CA TRP A 454 -30.46 5.05 9.30
C TRP A 454 -31.84 4.43 9.53
N GLY A 455 -32.53 4.97 10.47
CA GLY A 455 -33.96 4.63 10.65
C GLY A 455 -34.12 3.38 11.54
N GLY A 456 -35.29 2.94 11.64
CA GLY A 456 -35.59 1.76 12.47
C GLY A 456 -36.43 2.14 13.69
N TYR A 457 -36.89 1.11 14.31
CA TYR A 457 -37.68 1.44 15.50
C TYR A 457 -37.30 0.51 16.65
N LYS A 458 -37.67 0.92 17.86
CA LYS A 458 -37.49 0.08 19.06
C LYS A 458 -38.67 0.32 20.01
N ASN A 459 -38.86 -0.72 20.97
CA ASN A 459 -39.99 -0.52 21.90
C ASN A 459 -39.62 0.49 22.99
N ALA A 460 -40.63 1.46 23.43
CA ALA A 460 -40.42 2.49 24.47
C ALA A 460 -40.20 1.83 25.84
N GLN A 461 -39.24 2.48 26.76
CA GLN A 461 -38.82 2.02 28.11
C GLN A 461 -39.92 2.26 29.14
N VAL A 462 -41.21 2.91 28.70
CA VAL A 462 -42.25 3.16 29.72
C VAL A 462 -43.47 2.29 29.41
N ARG A 463 -44.08 1.59 30.41
CA ARG A 463 -45.22 0.65 30.54
C ARG A 463 -46.29 0.92 29.49
N GLY A 464 -45.93 0.40 28.16
CA GLY A 464 -46.94 0.34 27.08
C GLY A 464 -46.27 0.02 25.74
N PHE A 465 -45.99 -1.28 25.35
CA PHE A 465 -45.41 -1.84 24.11
C PHE A 465 -45.62 -0.89 22.92
N TYR A 466 -45.36 0.55 23.07
CA TYR A 466 -45.59 1.37 21.86
C TYR A 466 -44.28 1.44 21.06
N ASP A 467 -44.38 1.18 19.65
CA ASP A 467 -43.24 1.29 18.72
C ASP A 467 -42.76 2.74 18.60
N PHE A 468 -41.44 2.93 18.90
CA PHE A 468 -40.81 4.27 18.80
C PHE A 468 -39.82 4.27 17.62
N TYR A 469 -40.21 5.19 16.60
CA TYR A 469 -39.22 5.33 15.49
C TYR A 469 -38.01 6.14 15.95
N LEU A 470 -36.84 5.68 15.50
CA LEU A 470 -35.60 6.33 15.93
C LEU A 470 -35.40 7.68 15.24
N PRO A 471 -34.61 8.53 15.89
CA PRO A 471 -34.48 9.93 15.44
C PRO A 471 -34.11 10.02 13.94
N ARG A 472 -34.84 11.00 13.26
CA ARG A 472 -34.71 11.11 11.78
C ARG A 472 -33.50 11.99 11.42
N ASP A 473 -32.90 12.71 12.45
CA ASP A 473 -31.86 13.69 12.05
C ASP A 473 -30.47 13.11 12.33
N GLU A 474 -30.45 11.74 12.49
CA GLU A 474 -29.09 11.19 12.72
C GLU A 474 -28.85 10.00 11.78
N ILE A 475 -27.60 9.93 11.37
CA ILE A 475 -27.13 8.77 10.58
C ILE A 475 -25.84 8.25 11.22
N TRP A 476 -25.85 6.87 11.43
CA TRP A 476 -24.65 6.27 12.05
C TRP A 476 -23.74 5.67 10.96
N ILE A 477 -22.43 5.95 11.25
CA ILE A 477 -21.44 5.49 10.25
C ILE A 477 -20.47 4.54 10.95
N TYR A 478 -20.54 3.32 10.37
CA TYR A 478 -19.62 2.32 10.93
C TYR A 478 -18.43 2.09 9.98
N ASN A 479 -17.22 2.38 10.57
CA ASN A 479 -16.01 2.10 9.77
C ASN A 479 -15.63 0.62 9.90
N MET A 480 -15.82 -0.05 8.76
CA MET A 480 -15.65 -1.53 8.81
C MET A 480 -14.17 -1.90 8.94
N GLU A 481 -13.30 -0.89 8.64
CA GLU A 481 -11.86 -1.16 8.82
C GLU A 481 -11.43 -0.97 10.28
N THR A 482 -11.94 0.08 10.88
CA THR A 482 -11.47 0.38 12.25
C THR A 482 -12.45 -0.23 13.26
N GLY A 483 -13.63 -0.55 12.90
CA GLY A 483 -14.64 -1.11 13.84
C GLY A 483 -15.29 0.00 14.69
N ARG A 484 -15.38 1.28 14.23
CA ARG A 484 -15.90 2.37 15.09
C ARG A 484 -17.15 2.98 14.46
N TRP A 485 -17.97 3.37 15.47
CA TRP A 485 -19.19 4.08 15.05
C TRP A 485 -18.98 5.60 15.13
N LYS A 486 -19.53 6.19 14.21
CA LYS A 486 -19.56 7.66 14.26
C LYS A 486 -20.99 8.14 13.99
N LYS A 487 -21.38 8.98 14.98
CA LYS A 487 -22.73 9.55 14.74
C LYS A 487 -22.62 10.89 13.98
N SER A 488 -23.47 10.96 12.96
CA SER A 488 -23.47 12.24 12.20
C SER A 488 -24.90 12.79 12.13
N LYS A 489 -24.96 14.13 12.35
CA LYS A 489 -26.27 14.78 12.20
C LYS A 489 -26.57 15.10 10.72
N THR A 490 -27.89 14.93 10.46
CA THR A 490 -28.26 15.24 9.06
C THR A 490 -29.22 16.43 9.05
N GLU A 491 -29.10 17.20 7.87
CA GLU A 491 -30.00 18.38 7.70
C GLU A 491 -30.63 18.33 6.31
N GLY A 492 -31.47 19.40 6.07
CA GLY A 492 -32.14 19.48 4.75
C GLY A 492 -33.57 18.95 4.84
N GLU A 493 -34.01 18.39 3.66
CA GLU A 493 -35.36 17.80 3.65
C GLU A 493 -35.32 16.36 4.18
N ILE A 494 -35.26 16.25 5.56
CA ILE A 494 -35.01 14.98 6.27
C ILE A 494 -36.26 14.10 6.16
N PRO A 495 -35.97 12.79 5.73
CA PRO A 495 -37.12 11.87 5.69
C PRO A 495 -37.73 11.67 7.09
N PRO A 496 -39.05 11.39 7.12
CA PRO A 496 -39.65 11.13 8.45
C PRO A 496 -39.03 9.90 9.11
N SER A 497 -39.14 9.93 10.48
CA SER A 497 -38.69 8.70 11.18
C SER A 497 -39.55 7.50 10.75
N MET A 498 -38.76 6.44 10.23
CA MET A 498 -39.59 5.34 9.68
C MET A 498 -38.80 4.03 9.72
N SER A 499 -39.55 2.89 9.50
CA SER A 499 -38.92 1.58 9.32
C SER A 499 -39.39 0.93 8.02
N GLY A 500 -38.72 -0.01 7.60
CA GLY A 500 -39.16 -0.82 6.45
C GLY A 500 -38.85 -0.13 5.11
N SER A 501 -37.98 0.89 5.23
CA SER A 501 -37.62 1.55 3.95
C SER A 501 -36.58 0.72 3.20
N CYS A 502 -36.38 1.16 2.00
CA CYS A 502 -35.37 0.51 1.15
C CYS A 502 -34.30 1.54 0.74
N ALA A 503 -33.05 1.10 0.88
CA ALA A 503 -31.98 2.07 0.56
C ALA A 503 -30.86 1.37 -0.21
N VAL A 504 -30.23 2.21 -1.08
CA VAL A 504 -29.07 1.68 -1.83
C VAL A 504 -28.08 2.85 -2.04
N CYS A 505 -26.83 2.45 -2.12
CA CYS A 505 -25.81 3.49 -2.39
C CYS A 505 -25.20 3.27 -3.78
N VAL A 506 -25.39 4.31 -4.64
CA VAL A 506 -24.78 4.24 -6.00
C VAL A 506 -23.96 5.52 -6.22
N ASP A 507 -22.68 5.27 -6.60
CA ASP A 507 -21.76 6.39 -6.90
C ASP A 507 -21.77 7.42 -5.75
N ARG A 508 -21.73 6.87 -4.51
CA ARG A 508 -21.52 7.69 -3.28
C ARG A 508 -22.80 8.46 -2.91
N VAL A 509 -23.90 8.13 -3.49
CA VAL A 509 -25.18 8.77 -3.12
C VAL A 509 -26.10 7.68 -2.54
N ILE A 510 -26.58 8.02 -1.35
CA ILE A 510 -27.54 7.09 -0.73
C ILE A 510 -28.97 7.47 -1.14
N TYR A 511 -29.61 6.44 -1.71
CA TYR A 511 -31.01 6.66 -2.14
C TYR A 511 -31.95 5.91 -1.20
N LEU A 512 -32.97 6.59 -0.83
CA LEU A 512 -33.95 6.00 0.10
C LEU A 512 -35.37 6.12 -0.49
N PHE A 513 -36.06 4.98 -0.40
CA PHE A 513 -37.41 5.00 -0.98
C PHE A 513 -38.34 4.14 -0.11
N GLY A 514 -39.57 4.65 0.10
CA GLY A 514 -40.61 3.83 0.75
C GLY A 514 -40.38 3.73 2.27
N GLY A 515 -41.28 3.08 2.97
CA GLY A 515 -41.16 2.95 4.44
C GLY A 515 -42.51 3.20 5.11
N HIS A 516 -42.49 2.93 6.42
CA HIS A 516 -43.71 3.12 7.21
C HIS A 516 -43.41 4.03 8.41
N HIS A 517 -44.19 5.08 8.43
CA HIS A 517 -43.98 6.03 9.54
C HIS A 517 -45.31 6.30 10.23
N ALA A 518 -45.36 7.20 11.15
CA ALA A 518 -46.53 7.38 12.04
C ALA A 518 -47.81 7.64 11.24
N ARG A 519 -47.64 8.14 9.96
CA ARG A 519 -48.86 8.45 9.18
C ARG A 519 -49.12 7.34 8.17
N GLY A 520 -48.33 6.32 8.18
CA GLY A 520 -48.56 5.20 7.25
C GLY A 520 -47.39 5.06 6.25
N ASN A 521 -47.70 4.20 5.14
CA ASN A 521 -46.64 3.96 4.12
C ASN A 521 -46.39 5.21 3.27
N THR A 522 -45.18 5.36 2.80
CA THR A 522 -44.82 6.53 1.96
C THR A 522 -44.18 6.04 0.66
N ASN A 523 -44.26 6.89 -0.35
CA ASN A 523 -43.55 6.60 -1.62
C ASN A 523 -42.63 7.77 -1.98
N LYS A 524 -42.26 8.52 -0.93
CA LYS A 524 -41.37 9.67 -1.19
C LYS A 524 -39.94 9.16 -1.39
N PHE A 525 -39.20 9.99 -2.28
CA PHE A 525 -37.85 9.54 -2.69
C PHE A 525 -36.82 10.58 -2.22
N TYR A 526 -35.79 10.01 -1.49
CA TYR A 526 -34.78 10.93 -0.92
C TYR A 526 -33.38 10.48 -1.35
N MET A 527 -32.49 11.49 -1.35
CA MET A 527 -31.08 11.13 -1.61
C MET A 527 -30.17 11.92 -0.68
N LEU A 528 -29.05 11.27 -0.43
CA LEU A 528 -28.05 11.89 0.46
C LEU A 528 -26.64 11.59 -0.07
N ASN A 529 -25.88 12.73 -0.24
CA ASN A 529 -24.48 12.54 -0.68
C ASN A 529 -23.59 12.14 0.52
N SER A 530 -22.91 10.92 0.38
CA SER A 530 -22.19 10.34 1.54
C SER A 530 -20.81 11.00 1.71
N ARG A 531 -20.21 11.84 0.75
CA ARG A 531 -18.88 12.48 0.94
C ARG A 531 -19.02 14.00 0.86
N SER A 532 -20.12 14.42 1.18
CA SER A 532 -20.22 15.91 1.13
C SER A 532 -19.14 16.54 2.02
N THR A 533 -18.28 17.54 1.41
CA THR A 533 -17.23 18.27 2.17
C THR A 533 -17.86 19.21 3.20
N ASP A 534 -19.23 19.10 3.19
CA ASP A 534 -19.92 19.98 4.15
C ASP A 534 -19.83 19.36 5.56
N LYS A 535 -19.61 20.16 6.61
CA LYS A 535 -19.49 19.72 8.02
C LYS A 535 -20.69 18.86 8.44
N VAL A 536 -21.93 18.84 7.52
CA VAL A 536 -23.12 18.07 7.91
C VAL A 536 -23.75 17.45 6.66
N LEU A 537 -24.17 16.17 6.76
CA LEU A 537 -24.83 15.47 5.64
C LEU A 537 -26.26 16.02 5.43
N GLN A 538 -26.59 16.15 4.04
CA GLN A 538 -27.89 16.83 3.78
C GLN A 538 -28.79 15.91 2.96
N TRP A 539 -29.97 15.70 3.50
CA TRP A 539 -30.99 14.99 2.71
C TRP A 539 -31.66 15.94 1.71
N ALA A 540 -31.97 15.34 0.60
CA ALA A 540 -32.76 16.12 -0.39
C ALA A 540 -33.90 15.23 -0.92
N ARG A 541 -35.03 15.92 -0.85
CA ARG A 541 -36.17 15.22 -1.50
C ARG A 541 -36.18 15.48 -3.01
N VAL A 542 -36.39 14.27 -3.67
CA VAL A 542 -36.34 14.43 -5.14
C VAL A 542 -37.75 14.20 -5.71
N GLU A 543 -38.11 15.23 -6.51
CA GLU A 543 -39.41 15.02 -7.20
C GLU A 543 -39.18 14.30 -8.54
N CYS A 544 -39.74 13.11 -8.53
CA CYS A 544 -39.48 12.30 -9.73
C CYS A 544 -40.67 12.41 -10.71
N GLN A 545 -40.27 12.32 -11.96
CA GLN A 545 -41.33 12.33 -13.00
C GLN A 545 -41.80 10.90 -13.31
N GLY A 546 -42.97 10.80 -13.98
CA GLY A 546 -43.49 9.47 -14.34
C GLY A 546 -44.43 8.92 -13.25
N VAL A 547 -44.83 7.62 -13.46
CA VAL A 547 -45.79 7.02 -12.49
C VAL A 547 -44.98 6.28 -11.40
N PRO A 548 -45.00 6.84 -10.15
CA PRO A 548 -44.22 6.25 -9.06
C PRO A 548 -44.92 5.01 -8.46
N PRO A 549 -44.11 4.22 -7.81
CA PRO A 549 -44.74 3.12 -7.06
C PRO A 549 -45.69 3.62 -5.98
N SER A 550 -46.72 2.86 -5.64
CA SER A 550 -47.62 3.25 -4.54
C SER A 550 -46.86 3.29 -3.20
N SER A 551 -47.45 3.97 -2.25
CA SER A 551 -46.82 4.00 -0.91
C SER A 551 -46.73 2.59 -0.31
N LYS A 552 -45.40 2.26 0.06
CA LYS A 552 -45.24 0.87 0.52
C LYS A 552 -43.93 0.74 1.31
N ASP A 553 -43.83 -0.42 2.04
CA ASP A 553 -42.57 -0.73 2.78
C ASP A 553 -42.19 -2.19 2.53
N LYS A 554 -40.99 -2.59 3.02
CA LYS A 554 -40.46 -3.96 2.95
C LYS A 554 -40.34 -4.43 1.50
N LEU A 555 -39.87 -3.51 0.72
CA LEU A 555 -39.63 -3.86 -0.70
C LEU A 555 -38.14 -4.12 -0.91
N GLY A 556 -37.75 -4.58 -2.14
CA GLY A 556 -36.33 -4.80 -2.50
C GLY A 556 -35.90 -3.90 -3.65
N VAL A 557 -34.60 -3.73 -3.68
CA VAL A 557 -34.11 -2.87 -4.78
C VAL A 557 -32.87 -3.52 -5.41
N TRP A 558 -32.88 -3.54 -6.82
CA TRP A 558 -31.68 -3.91 -7.59
C TRP A 558 -31.05 -2.68 -8.25
N VAL A 559 -29.70 -2.78 -8.37
CA VAL A 559 -29.01 -1.69 -9.09
C VAL A 559 -28.36 -2.29 -10.36
N TYR A 560 -28.70 -1.61 -11.55
CA TYR A 560 -28.13 -2.09 -12.82
C TYR A 560 -28.07 -0.94 -13.82
N LYS A 561 -26.82 -0.66 -14.40
CA LYS A 561 -26.56 0.39 -15.43
C LYS A 561 -27.14 1.74 -14.99
N ASN A 562 -26.92 2.12 -13.63
CA ASN A 562 -27.31 3.42 -13.04
C ASN A 562 -28.82 3.54 -12.89
N LYS A 563 -29.50 2.44 -12.88
CA LYS A 563 -30.96 2.47 -12.65
C LYS A 563 -31.27 1.70 -11.36
N LEU A 564 -32.25 2.29 -10.66
CA LEU A 564 -32.76 1.57 -9.48
C LEU A 564 -34.07 0.85 -9.82
N ILE A 565 -34.02 -0.48 -9.51
CA ILE A 565 -35.18 -1.31 -9.90
C ILE A 565 -35.81 -1.87 -8.61
N PHE A 566 -37.11 -1.56 -8.40
CA PHE A 566 -37.79 -1.92 -7.15
C PHE A 566 -38.79 -3.04 -7.44
N PHE A 567 -38.84 -3.94 -6.42
CA PHE A 567 -39.75 -5.09 -6.63
C PHE A 567 -40.48 -5.39 -5.33
N GLY A 568 -41.79 -5.58 -5.47
CA GLY A 568 -42.58 -6.13 -4.35
C GLY A 568 -42.82 -5.08 -3.25
N GLY A 569 -43.38 -5.55 -2.12
CA GLY A 569 -43.62 -4.64 -0.99
C GLY A 569 -45.08 -4.77 -0.50
N TYR A 570 -45.26 -4.20 0.70
CA TYR A 570 -46.59 -4.17 1.32
C TYR A 570 -47.04 -2.72 1.50
N GLY A 571 -48.17 -2.41 0.83
CA GLY A 571 -48.59 -0.99 0.96
C GLY A 571 -49.98 -0.79 0.37
N TYR A 572 -50.25 0.50 0.01
CA TYR A 572 -51.60 0.88 -0.43
C TYR A 572 -51.79 0.54 -1.92
N PHE A 573 -53.03 0.47 -2.19
CA PHE A 573 -53.39 0.19 -3.59
C PHE A 573 -52.89 1.31 -4.51
N PRO A 574 -52.18 0.93 -5.62
CA PRO A 574 -51.60 1.94 -6.52
C PRO A 574 -52.68 2.74 -7.25
N GLU A 575 -52.43 4.10 -7.32
CA GLU A 575 -53.37 4.97 -8.07
C GLU A 575 -53.05 4.94 -9.57
N GLY A 576 -53.88 4.35 -10.46
CA GLY A 576 -53.61 4.31 -11.92
C GLY A 576 -53.31 2.88 -12.38
N LYS A 577 -53.15 2.76 -13.73
CA LYS A 577 -52.90 1.42 -14.29
C LYS A 577 -51.44 1.01 -14.07
N GLN A 578 -51.27 -0.02 -13.12
CA GLN A 578 -49.91 -0.56 -12.87
C GLN A 578 -49.80 -1.98 -13.43
N ARG A 579 -48.59 -2.28 -13.90
CA ARG A 579 -48.36 -3.64 -14.41
C ARG A 579 -47.95 -4.56 -13.25
N GLY A 580 -48.59 -5.76 -13.27
CA GLY A 580 -48.34 -6.74 -12.19
C GLY A 580 -49.62 -6.96 -11.36
N THR A 581 -49.40 -7.78 -10.32
CA THR A 581 -50.57 -8.14 -9.51
C THR A 581 -50.49 -7.50 -8.11
N PHE A 582 -51.69 -7.01 -7.69
CA PHE A 582 -51.82 -6.51 -6.30
C PHE A 582 -52.89 -7.33 -5.58
N GLU A 583 -52.42 -7.80 -4.43
CA GLU A 583 -53.37 -8.63 -3.67
C GLU A 583 -53.68 -7.95 -2.33
N PHE A 584 -55.06 -7.90 -2.05
CA PHE A 584 -55.49 -7.18 -0.84
C PHE A 584 -55.32 -8.08 0.39
N ASP A 585 -54.86 -7.32 1.39
CA ASP A 585 -54.90 -7.98 2.72
C ASP A 585 -56.24 -7.73 3.43
N GLU A 586 -57.10 -8.72 3.49
CA GLU A 586 -58.50 -8.56 3.97
C GLU A 586 -58.52 -8.17 5.45
N THR A 587 -57.42 -8.46 6.17
CA THR A 587 -57.38 -8.10 7.61
C THR A 587 -57.09 -6.60 7.79
N SER A 588 -56.57 -5.98 6.76
CA SER A 588 -56.17 -4.56 6.87
C SER A 588 -57.38 -3.62 6.74
N PHE A 589 -58.53 -4.09 6.34
CA PHE A 589 -59.75 -3.29 6.10
C PHE A 589 -60.37 -2.88 7.44
N TRP A 590 -59.99 -3.64 8.48
CA TRP A 590 -60.69 -3.39 9.76
C TRP A 590 -59.81 -2.56 10.70
N ASN A 591 -58.46 -2.29 10.32
CA ASN A 591 -57.49 -1.69 11.27
C ASN A 591 -56.94 -0.37 10.71
N SER A 592 -57.16 0.12 9.36
CA SER A 592 -56.58 1.35 8.76
C SER A 592 -57.50 1.85 7.64
N GLY A 593 -58.19 3.02 7.71
CA GLY A 593 -59.05 3.85 6.83
C GLY A 593 -58.71 3.67 5.34
N LEU A 594 -57.45 2.81 4.89
CA LEU A 594 -57.17 2.54 3.47
C LEU A 594 -56.62 1.12 3.30
N PRO A 595 -57.25 0.28 2.31
CA PRO A 595 -56.85 -1.13 2.13
C PRO A 595 -55.41 -1.26 1.65
N ARG A 596 -54.62 -2.16 2.32
CA ARG A 596 -53.21 -2.43 1.97
C ARG A 596 -53.06 -3.87 1.45
N GLY A 597 -51.94 -4.13 0.76
CA GLY A 597 -51.77 -5.50 0.24
C GLY A 597 -50.35 -5.71 -0.29
N TRP A 598 -50.20 -6.99 -0.82
CA TRP A 598 -48.90 -7.38 -1.41
C TRP A 598 -48.92 -7.20 -2.93
N ASN A 599 -47.71 -6.92 -3.46
CA ASN A 599 -47.70 -6.78 -4.95
C ASN A 599 -46.40 -7.38 -5.51
N ASP A 600 -46.44 -7.56 -6.81
CA ASP A 600 -45.21 -8.01 -7.51
C ASP A 600 -44.83 -7.03 -8.61
N HIS A 601 -45.05 -5.82 -8.29
CA HIS A 601 -44.76 -4.77 -9.28
C HIS A 601 -43.25 -4.54 -9.38
N VAL A 602 -42.82 -4.23 -10.75
CA VAL A 602 -41.41 -3.84 -10.98
C VAL A 602 -41.39 -2.39 -11.51
N HIS A 603 -40.65 -1.59 -10.64
CA HIS A 603 -40.50 -0.18 -11.08
C HIS A 603 -39.01 0.15 -11.26
N VAL A 604 -38.84 1.02 -12.36
CA VAL A 604 -37.44 1.43 -12.62
C VAL A 604 -37.33 2.95 -12.46
N LEU A 605 -36.34 3.26 -11.67
CA LEU A 605 -36.06 4.71 -11.60
C LEU A 605 -34.68 4.99 -12.25
N ASP A 606 -34.80 5.89 -13.30
CA ASP A 606 -33.53 6.36 -13.92
C ASP A 606 -32.89 7.48 -13.07
N THR A 607 -31.68 7.19 -12.62
CA THR A 607 -31.08 8.13 -11.64
C THR A 607 -30.49 9.35 -12.37
N GLU A 608 -30.47 9.33 -13.67
CA GLU A 608 -30.00 10.54 -14.42
C GLU A 608 -31.16 11.50 -14.70
N THR A 609 -32.29 10.91 -15.00
CA THR A 609 -33.41 11.81 -15.38
C THR A 609 -34.44 11.85 -14.25
N PHE A 610 -34.30 10.96 -13.25
CA PHE A 610 -35.26 10.81 -12.13
C PHE A 610 -36.69 10.64 -12.64
N THR A 611 -36.78 9.68 -13.60
CA THR A 611 -38.10 9.37 -14.18
C THR A 611 -38.43 7.89 -13.91
N TRP A 612 -39.68 7.73 -13.42
CA TRP A 612 -40.16 6.36 -13.16
C TRP A 612 -40.71 5.72 -14.44
N SER A 613 -40.48 4.41 -14.46
CA SER A 613 -41.10 3.63 -15.56
C SER A 613 -41.31 2.18 -15.10
N GLN A 614 -42.24 1.56 -15.93
CA GLN A 614 -42.44 0.12 -15.65
C GLN A 614 -42.10 -0.70 -16.91
N PRO A 615 -41.18 -1.62 -16.59
CA PRO A 615 -40.85 -2.47 -17.75
C PRO A 615 -41.89 -3.59 -17.94
N ILE A 616 -41.90 -4.07 -19.24
CA ILE A 616 -42.75 -5.28 -19.47
C ILE A 616 -41.91 -6.52 -19.14
N THR A 617 -42.55 -7.25 -18.17
CA THR A 617 -41.77 -8.45 -17.78
C THR A 617 -42.44 -9.70 -18.32
N THR A 618 -41.58 -10.73 -18.68
CA THR A 618 -42.10 -12.04 -19.17
C THR A 618 -41.55 -13.16 -18.30
N GLY A 619 -42.00 -14.38 -18.52
CA GLY A 619 -41.50 -15.54 -17.74
C GLY A 619 -42.40 -15.80 -16.52
N LYS A 620 -41.77 -16.66 -15.61
CA LYS A 620 -42.54 -17.03 -14.39
C LYS A 620 -42.22 -16.07 -13.24
N THR A 621 -43.25 -15.25 -12.93
CA THR A 621 -43.03 -14.20 -11.91
C THR A 621 -43.33 -14.76 -10.51
N PRO A 622 -42.55 -14.20 -9.54
CA PRO A 622 -42.89 -14.62 -8.17
C PRO A 622 -44.25 -14.06 -7.72
N SER A 623 -44.84 -14.73 -6.71
CA SER A 623 -46.10 -14.21 -6.16
C SER A 623 -45.90 -12.84 -5.50
N PRO A 624 -47.03 -12.06 -5.41
CA PRO A 624 -46.89 -10.81 -4.63
C PRO A 624 -46.38 -11.07 -3.21
N ARG A 625 -45.35 -10.21 -2.91
CA ARG A 625 -44.76 -10.52 -1.58
C ARG A 625 -44.02 -9.29 -1.05
N ALA A 626 -43.78 -9.31 0.30
CA ALA A 626 -42.97 -8.26 0.95
C ALA A 626 -41.95 -8.92 1.89
N ALA A 627 -41.05 -8.13 2.33
CA ALA A 627 -40.02 -8.55 3.31
C ALA A 627 -39.15 -9.66 2.73
N HIS A 628 -39.00 -9.62 1.44
CA HIS A 628 -38.04 -10.54 0.78
C HIS A 628 -36.67 -9.88 0.69
N ALA A 629 -35.65 -10.68 0.31
CA ALA A 629 -34.29 -10.09 0.16
C ALA A 629 -33.86 -10.13 -1.31
N CYS A 630 -33.14 -9.04 -1.67
CA CYS A 630 -32.70 -8.95 -3.09
C CYS A 630 -31.19 -8.77 -3.15
N ALA A 631 -30.67 -9.32 -4.28
CA ALA A 631 -29.23 -9.11 -4.55
C ALA A 631 -28.99 -9.06 -6.06
N THR A 632 -27.96 -8.20 -6.35
CA THR A 632 -27.66 -8.09 -7.80
C THR A 632 -26.28 -8.69 -8.08
N ILE A 633 -26.16 -9.66 -9.09
CA ILE A 633 -24.87 -10.15 -9.62
C ILE A 633 -24.93 -10.13 -11.15
N GLY A 634 -23.92 -9.35 -11.69
CA GLY A 634 -23.96 -9.22 -13.17
C GLY A 634 -25.28 -8.59 -13.65
N ASN A 635 -25.97 -9.29 -14.60
CA ASN A 635 -27.24 -8.73 -15.15
C ASN A 635 -28.45 -9.46 -14.54
N ARG A 636 -28.22 -10.03 -13.44
CA ARG A 636 -29.34 -10.78 -12.84
C ARG A 636 -29.71 -10.15 -11.49
N GLY A 637 -31.02 -9.82 -11.32
CA GLY A 637 -31.56 -9.39 -10.01
C GLY A 637 -32.25 -10.56 -9.30
N PHE A 638 -31.60 -10.98 -8.14
CA PHE A 638 -32.13 -12.17 -7.43
C PHE A 638 -33.13 -11.73 -6.35
N VAL A 639 -34.14 -12.67 -6.08
CA VAL A 639 -35.09 -12.46 -4.99
C VAL A 639 -35.34 -13.82 -4.31
N PHE A 640 -35.14 -13.79 -3.01
CA PHE A 640 -35.37 -15.04 -2.27
C PHE A 640 -36.31 -14.77 -1.09
N GLY A 641 -37.26 -15.69 -0.94
CA GLY A 641 -38.11 -15.68 0.27
C GLY A 641 -39.13 -14.52 0.25
N GLY A 642 -39.61 -14.16 1.46
CA GLY A 642 -40.64 -13.10 1.59
C GLY A 642 -41.96 -13.68 2.10
N ARG A 643 -42.76 -12.69 2.42
CA ARG A 643 -44.07 -13.12 2.95
C ARG A 643 -45.18 -12.82 1.94
N TYR A 644 -45.92 -13.87 1.78
CA TYR A 644 -47.17 -13.72 1.02
C TYR A 644 -48.34 -14.31 1.81
N ARG A 645 -49.18 -13.42 2.27
CA ARG A 645 -50.28 -13.83 3.18
C ARG A 645 -49.71 -14.51 4.42
N GLU A 646 -50.19 -15.72 4.73
CA GLU A 646 -49.74 -16.29 6.02
C GLU A 646 -48.52 -17.19 5.80
N SER A 647 -48.05 -17.13 4.48
CA SER A 647 -46.95 -18.07 4.23
C SER A 647 -45.64 -17.29 4.00
N ARG A 648 -44.56 -17.93 4.36
CA ARG A 648 -43.22 -17.41 4.02
C ARG A 648 -42.55 -18.34 3.00
N MET A 649 -42.07 -17.69 1.99
CA MET A 649 -41.67 -18.47 0.80
C MET A 649 -40.18 -18.84 0.92
N ASN A 650 -39.80 -20.00 0.24
CA ASN A 650 -38.37 -20.39 0.19
C ASN A 650 -37.88 -20.49 -1.26
N ASP A 651 -38.65 -19.84 -2.17
CA ASP A 651 -38.27 -19.96 -3.60
C ASP A 651 -37.26 -18.87 -3.97
N LEU A 652 -36.40 -19.21 -5.01
CA LEU A 652 -35.35 -18.29 -5.52
C LEU A 652 -35.61 -18.00 -7.00
N TYR A 653 -35.71 -16.63 -7.24
CA TYR A 653 -35.92 -16.18 -8.62
C TYR A 653 -34.83 -15.18 -9.01
N TYR A 654 -34.59 -15.14 -10.36
CA TYR A 654 -33.89 -13.90 -10.78
C TYR A 654 -34.56 -13.31 -12.02
N LEU A 655 -34.52 -11.97 -12.04
CA LEU A 655 -34.97 -11.24 -13.22
C LEU A 655 -33.76 -10.82 -14.08
N ASN A 656 -33.81 -11.34 -15.35
CA ASN A 656 -32.78 -10.79 -16.26
C ASN A 656 -32.99 -9.29 -16.53
N LEU A 657 -32.02 -8.51 -16.12
CA LEU A 657 -32.25 -7.03 -16.11
C LEU A 657 -31.96 -6.43 -17.49
N ASP A 658 -31.51 -7.29 -18.41
CA ASP A 658 -31.40 -6.83 -19.82
C ASP A 658 -32.69 -7.16 -20.59
N THR A 659 -33.25 -8.32 -20.31
CA THR A 659 -34.38 -8.77 -21.15
C THR A 659 -35.70 -8.63 -20.37
N TRP A 660 -35.65 -8.44 -19.03
CA TRP A 660 -36.82 -8.33 -18.13
C TRP A 660 -37.62 -9.65 -18.12
N GLU A 661 -36.89 -10.80 -18.25
CA GLU A 661 -37.55 -12.12 -18.16
C GLU A 661 -37.30 -12.73 -16.78
N TRP A 662 -38.39 -13.16 -16.15
CA TRP A 662 -38.27 -13.83 -14.85
C TRP A 662 -37.90 -15.31 -15.03
N ASN A 663 -37.03 -15.70 -14.06
CA ASN A 663 -36.63 -17.12 -14.09
C ASN A 663 -36.66 -17.69 -12.67
N GLU A 664 -37.43 -18.83 -12.62
CA GLU A 664 -37.39 -19.52 -11.31
C GLU A 664 -36.23 -20.51 -11.28
N ILE A 665 -35.55 -20.41 -10.09
CA ILE A 665 -34.41 -21.35 -9.95
C ILE A 665 -34.84 -22.51 -9.05
N ILE A 666 -34.74 -23.68 -9.72
CA ILE A 666 -35.11 -24.88 -8.92
C ILE A 666 -33.81 -25.54 -8.44
N THR A 667 -33.64 -25.44 -7.10
CA THR A 667 -32.37 -25.98 -6.54
C THR A 667 -32.57 -27.42 -6.09
N GLN A 668 -31.43 -28.25 -6.21
CA GLN A 668 -31.49 -29.66 -5.77
C GLN A 668 -30.77 -29.83 -4.44
N GLY A 669 -31.33 -30.64 -3.51
CA GLY A 669 -30.63 -30.89 -2.23
C GLY A 669 -31.20 -30.02 -1.09
N LEU A 670 -30.34 -29.79 0.00
CA LEU A 670 -30.80 -28.99 1.17
C LEU A 670 -30.94 -27.52 0.79
N CYS A 671 -32.13 -26.94 1.22
CA CYS A 671 -32.34 -25.50 0.95
C CYS A 671 -32.90 -24.83 2.20
N PRO A 672 -32.61 -23.53 2.17
CA PRO A 672 -33.11 -22.81 3.35
C PRO A 672 -34.64 -22.83 3.44
N VAL A 673 -35.14 -22.83 4.67
CA VAL A 673 -36.61 -22.85 4.87
C VAL A 673 -37.21 -21.51 4.44
N GLY A 674 -38.55 -21.58 4.18
CA GLY A 674 -39.23 -20.30 3.86
C GLY A 674 -39.05 -19.26 4.97
N ARG A 675 -38.69 -17.96 4.45
CA ARG A 675 -38.41 -16.96 5.51
C ARG A 675 -38.66 -15.55 4.97
N SER A 676 -38.98 -14.59 5.92
CA SER A 676 -39.02 -13.15 5.60
C SER A 676 -38.16 -12.38 6.60
N TRP A 677 -37.88 -11.09 6.24
CA TRP A 677 -37.08 -10.19 7.10
C TRP A 677 -35.66 -10.72 7.26
N HIS A 678 -35.22 -11.44 6.24
CA HIS A 678 -33.80 -11.90 6.22
C HIS A 678 -32.99 -11.07 5.24
N SER A 679 -31.64 -11.41 5.20
CA SER A 679 -30.81 -10.64 4.25
C SER A 679 -30.19 -11.59 3.21
N LEU A 680 -30.02 -11.04 2.03
CA LEU A 680 -29.30 -11.72 0.94
C LEU A 680 -28.24 -10.78 0.35
N THR A 681 -26.98 -11.24 0.56
CA THR A 681 -25.89 -10.31 0.23
C THR A 681 -24.95 -10.95 -0.80
N PRO A 682 -24.73 -10.20 -1.89
CA PRO A 682 -23.73 -10.72 -2.83
C PRO A 682 -22.31 -10.66 -2.26
N ILE A 683 -21.60 -11.86 -2.35
CA ILE A 683 -20.25 -11.85 -1.71
C ILE A 683 -19.20 -12.11 -2.79
N SER A 684 -19.55 -12.50 -4.01
CA SER A 684 -18.66 -12.61 -5.19
C SER A 684 -19.52 -12.66 -6.47
N SER A 685 -18.85 -12.84 -7.53
CA SER A 685 -19.60 -12.88 -8.81
C SER A 685 -20.36 -14.20 -8.96
N ASP A 686 -20.11 -15.09 -7.98
CA ASP A 686 -20.76 -16.41 -8.15
C ASP A 686 -21.45 -16.83 -6.85
N HIS A 687 -21.45 -15.99 -5.79
CA HIS A 687 -21.99 -16.53 -4.53
C HIS A 687 -22.85 -15.47 -3.85
N LEU A 688 -23.94 -15.95 -3.22
CA LEU A 688 -24.84 -15.11 -2.40
C LEU A 688 -24.87 -15.66 -0.96
N PHE A 689 -24.88 -14.70 -0.08
CA PHE A 689 -24.89 -15.11 1.34
C PHE A 689 -26.23 -14.73 1.97
N LEU A 690 -26.88 -15.75 2.65
CA LEU A 690 -28.21 -15.58 3.27
C LEU A 690 -28.08 -15.76 4.79
N PHE A 691 -28.75 -14.80 5.54
CA PHE A 691 -28.63 -14.97 7.01
C PHE A 691 -29.94 -14.51 7.66
N GLY A 692 -30.34 -15.32 8.63
CA GLY A 692 -31.41 -14.94 9.59
C GLY A 692 -32.79 -14.95 8.94
N GLY A 693 -33.76 -14.42 9.69
CA GLY A 693 -35.12 -14.33 9.11
C GLY A 693 -36.15 -14.94 10.08
N PHE A 694 -37.35 -15.00 9.58
CA PHE A 694 -38.51 -15.42 10.38
C PHE A 694 -39.36 -16.40 9.58
N THR A 695 -39.67 -17.52 10.29
CA THR A 695 -40.34 -18.59 9.50
C THR A 695 -41.86 -18.44 9.64
N THR A 696 -42.56 -19.37 8.86
CA THR A 696 -44.04 -19.38 8.92
C THR A 696 -44.51 -19.83 10.30
N ASP A 697 -43.67 -20.61 10.93
CA ASP A 697 -44.05 -21.11 12.28
C ASP A 697 -43.64 -20.10 13.36
N LYS A 698 -43.29 -18.88 12.94
CA LYS A 698 -43.06 -17.73 13.85
C LYS A 698 -41.79 -17.96 14.69
N GLN A 699 -40.78 -18.52 14.00
CA GLN A 699 -39.49 -18.71 14.70
C GLN A 699 -38.40 -17.83 14.04
N PRO A 700 -37.69 -17.11 14.96
CA PRO A 700 -36.52 -16.39 14.41
C PRO A 700 -35.36 -17.33 14.09
N LEU A 701 -34.61 -16.90 13.01
CA LEU A 701 -33.57 -17.84 12.54
C LEU A 701 -32.19 -17.22 12.72
N SER A 702 -31.18 -18.10 12.97
CA SER A 702 -29.78 -17.62 13.02
C SER A 702 -28.90 -18.42 12.07
N ASP A 703 -29.63 -19.25 11.20
CA ASP A 703 -28.81 -20.04 10.24
C ASP A 703 -28.32 -19.17 9.08
N ALA A 704 -27.19 -19.63 8.46
CA ALA A 704 -26.60 -18.91 7.30
C ALA A 704 -26.36 -19.90 6.15
N TRP A 705 -26.61 -19.30 4.94
CA TRP A 705 -26.46 -20.17 3.75
C TRP A 705 -25.70 -19.40 2.67
N ILE A 706 -24.94 -20.27 1.88
CA ILE A 706 -24.30 -19.68 0.67
C ILE A 706 -24.89 -20.37 -0.58
N TYR A 707 -25.36 -19.44 -1.40
CA TYR A 707 -25.83 -20.00 -2.69
C TYR A 707 -24.78 -19.81 -3.78
N CYS A 708 -24.41 -20.99 -4.42
CA CYS A 708 -23.49 -20.94 -5.57
C CYS A 708 -24.28 -20.97 -6.89
N ILE A 709 -24.01 -19.91 -7.67
CA ILE A 709 -24.83 -19.71 -8.90
C ILE A 709 -24.41 -20.73 -9.96
N SER A 710 -23.16 -20.98 -10.08
CA SER A 710 -22.68 -21.87 -11.16
C SER A 710 -23.07 -23.33 -10.87
N LYS A 711 -23.18 -23.56 -9.58
CA LYS A 711 -23.51 -24.97 -9.27
C LYS A 711 -25.00 -25.11 -8.95
N ASN A 712 -25.65 -24.05 -8.93
CA ASN A 712 -27.07 -24.07 -8.55
C ASN A 712 -27.31 -24.91 -7.28
N GLU A 713 -26.59 -24.49 -6.20
CA GLU A 713 -26.74 -25.27 -4.95
C GLU A 713 -26.58 -24.34 -3.75
N TRP A 714 -27.41 -24.74 -2.72
CA TRP A 714 -27.23 -24.06 -1.42
C TRP A 714 -26.31 -24.90 -0.53
N ILE A 715 -25.47 -24.10 0.20
CA ILE A 715 -24.62 -24.79 1.18
C ILE A 715 -24.77 -24.06 2.52
N GLN A 716 -25.09 -24.96 3.52
CA GLN A 716 -25.20 -24.31 4.85
C GLN A 716 -23.81 -23.85 5.33
N PHE A 717 -23.83 -22.60 5.85
CA PHE A 717 -22.57 -21.98 6.28
C PHE A 717 -22.47 -22.06 7.80
N GLU A 718 -21.33 -22.68 8.22
CA GLU A 718 -21.16 -22.83 9.69
C GLU A 718 -20.49 -21.59 10.28
N HIS A 719 -21.05 -21.17 11.39
CA HIS A 719 -20.54 -19.95 12.05
C HIS A 719 -20.80 -20.02 13.54
N ASN A 720 -20.31 -18.99 14.30
CA ASN A 720 -20.34 -19.06 15.78
C ASN A 720 -21.54 -18.27 16.34
N TYR A 721 -22.47 -17.93 15.49
CA TYR A 721 -23.56 -17.08 16.01
C TYR A 721 -24.87 -17.88 15.98
N SER A 722 -24.80 -19.13 16.27
CA SER A 722 -26.00 -19.99 16.13
C SER A 722 -27.04 -19.63 17.20
N GLU A 723 -26.67 -18.94 18.25
CA GLU A 723 -27.65 -18.61 19.34
C GLU A 723 -28.09 -17.15 19.23
N LYS A 724 -27.74 -16.56 18.07
CA LYS A 724 -28.10 -15.12 17.94
C LYS A 724 -28.98 -14.93 16.71
N PRO A 725 -30.25 -15.28 16.81
CA PRO A 725 -31.14 -15.09 15.66
C PRO A 725 -31.43 -13.61 15.39
N ARG A 726 -31.55 -13.39 14.00
CA ARG A 726 -31.87 -11.98 13.64
C ARG A 726 -32.97 -11.95 12.59
N LEU A 727 -34.11 -11.22 12.98
CA LEU A 727 -35.06 -10.88 11.89
C LEU A 727 -35.20 -9.35 11.77
N TRP A 728 -35.48 -8.95 10.52
CA TRP A 728 -35.67 -7.53 10.12
C TRP A 728 -34.39 -6.73 10.39
N HIS A 729 -33.25 -7.44 10.15
CA HIS A 729 -31.91 -6.83 10.20
C HIS A 729 -31.45 -6.47 8.78
N THR A 730 -30.26 -5.78 8.75
CA THR A 730 -29.66 -5.52 7.41
C THR A 730 -28.22 -6.05 7.39
N ALA A 731 -27.82 -6.46 6.19
CA ALA A 731 -26.44 -6.97 6.05
C ALA A 731 -25.75 -6.27 4.87
N CYS A 732 -24.43 -6.02 5.10
CA CYS A 732 -23.63 -5.39 4.03
C CYS A 732 -22.32 -6.15 3.87
N ALA A 733 -21.98 -6.22 2.55
CA ALA A 733 -20.68 -6.87 2.30
C ALA A 733 -19.53 -5.85 2.39
N SER A 734 -18.43 -6.38 2.98
CA SER A 734 -17.24 -5.51 3.03
C SER A 734 -16.31 -5.83 1.84
N GLU A 735 -15.40 -4.85 1.49
CA GLU A 735 -14.44 -5.07 0.38
C GLU A 735 -13.45 -6.18 0.75
N GLU A 736 -13.53 -6.60 1.91
CA GLU A 736 -12.50 -7.57 2.36
C GLU A 736 -13.13 -8.97 2.49
N GLY A 737 -14.31 -9.11 1.98
CA GLY A 737 -14.86 -10.47 1.89
C GLY A 737 -15.62 -10.85 3.18
N GLU A 738 -16.03 -9.82 4.04
CA GLU A 738 -16.89 -10.08 5.21
C GLU A 738 -18.33 -9.62 4.95
N VAL A 739 -19.14 -10.29 5.72
CA VAL A 739 -20.53 -9.81 5.72
C VAL A 739 -20.87 -9.32 7.15
N ILE A 740 -21.26 -8.01 7.16
CA ILE A 740 -21.57 -7.40 8.47
C ILE A 740 -23.10 -7.30 8.61
N VAL A 741 -23.59 -7.90 9.76
CA VAL A 741 -25.03 -7.86 10.03
C VAL A 741 -25.27 -6.96 11.26
N PHE A 742 -26.18 -6.02 11.02
CA PHE A 742 -26.41 -5.10 12.15
C PHE A 742 -27.91 -4.96 12.39
N GLY A 743 -28.23 -4.93 13.71
CA GLY A 743 -29.61 -4.62 14.14
C GLY A 743 -30.52 -5.84 14.00
N GLY A 744 -31.75 -5.63 14.14
CA GLY A 744 -32.73 -6.73 14.02
C GLY A 744 -33.26 -7.12 15.40
N CYS A 745 -34.11 -8.17 15.32
CA CYS A 745 -34.76 -8.63 16.57
C CYS A 745 -34.50 -10.14 16.73
N ALA A 746 -34.25 -10.43 18.05
CA ALA A 746 -33.81 -11.83 18.30
C ALA A 746 -35.01 -12.70 18.66
N ASN A 747 -36.17 -12.11 18.97
CA ASN A 747 -37.33 -12.96 19.32
C ASN A 747 -38.53 -12.63 18.42
N ASN A 748 -39.58 -13.41 18.61
CA ASN A 748 -40.79 -13.29 17.78
C ASN A 748 -41.48 -11.93 17.99
N LEU A 749 -41.39 -11.09 16.79
CA LEU A 749 -41.92 -9.71 16.90
C LEU A 749 -43.44 -9.71 16.89
N LEU A 750 -43.99 -10.84 16.60
CA LEU A 750 -45.48 -10.87 16.54
C LEU A 750 -46.06 -11.37 17.85
N ALA A 751 -45.19 -11.73 18.82
CA ALA A 751 -45.69 -12.21 20.12
C ALA A 751 -45.97 -11.04 21.07
N HIS A 752 -46.84 -11.25 22.18
CA HIS A 752 -47.23 -10.16 23.11
C HIS A 752 -46.10 -9.91 24.12
N SER A 753 -44.84 -10.22 23.73
CA SER A 753 -43.71 -9.94 24.62
C SER A 753 -42.84 -8.81 24.04
N LYS A 754 -42.12 -8.23 24.95
CA LYS A 754 -41.23 -7.14 24.51
C LYS A 754 -40.22 -7.63 23.46
N ALA A 755 -40.12 -6.77 22.27
CA ALA A 755 -39.19 -7.16 21.20
C ALA A 755 -37.73 -7.01 21.66
N ALA A 756 -36.98 -8.04 21.41
CA ALA A 756 -35.54 -8.04 21.77
C ALA A 756 -34.69 -7.48 20.62
N HIS A 757 -34.73 -6.08 20.51
CA HIS A 757 -33.93 -5.43 19.45
C HIS A 757 -32.44 -5.49 19.80
N SER A 758 -31.62 -5.49 18.67
CA SER A 758 -30.18 -5.65 18.96
C SER A 758 -29.41 -4.46 18.36
N ASN A 759 -28.40 -4.04 19.05
CA ASN A 759 -27.44 -3.06 18.49
C ASN A 759 -26.06 -3.69 18.32
N GLU A 760 -26.11 -5.06 18.30
CA GLU A 760 -24.85 -5.82 18.14
C GLU A 760 -24.52 -6.05 16.66
N ILE A 761 -23.16 -6.05 16.39
CA ILE A 761 -22.69 -6.33 15.01
C ILE A 761 -22.22 -7.79 14.94
N LEU A 762 -22.82 -8.47 13.94
CA LEU A 762 -22.29 -9.81 13.64
C LEU A 762 -21.43 -9.78 12.37
N VAL A 763 -20.22 -10.38 12.58
CA VAL A 763 -19.31 -10.34 11.40
C VAL A 763 -19.06 -11.78 10.94
N PHE A 764 -19.42 -12.00 9.62
CA PHE A 764 -19.15 -13.33 9.01
C PHE A 764 -17.96 -13.21 8.04
N SER A 765 -16.97 -14.04 8.35
CA SER A 765 -15.77 -13.99 7.49
C SER A 765 -15.81 -15.12 6.45
N LEU A 766 -16.03 -14.67 5.16
CA LEU A 766 -16.26 -15.67 4.08
C LEU A 766 -14.98 -15.85 3.26
N GLN A 767 -13.99 -14.96 3.52
CA GLN A 767 -12.65 -15.06 2.92
C GLN A 767 -11.59 -14.73 3.97
N PRO A 768 -10.39 -15.31 3.76
CA PRO A 768 -9.36 -14.95 4.75
C PRO A 768 -9.19 -13.42 4.86
N ARG A 769 -9.01 -12.86 6.13
CA ARG A 769 -8.86 -11.41 6.40
C ARG A 769 -7.66 -10.83 5.66
N SER A 770 -7.85 -9.59 5.14
CA SER A 770 -6.71 -8.94 4.47
C SER A 770 -5.52 -8.80 5.42
N LEU A 771 -4.42 -8.80 4.85
CA LEU A 771 -3.14 -8.68 5.60
C LEU A 771 -3.16 -7.43 6.49
N VAL A 772 -3.80 -6.33 6.01
CA VAL A 772 -3.89 -5.10 6.82
C VAL A 772 -4.71 -5.37 8.09
N ARG A 773 -5.80 -6.08 8.01
CA ARG A 773 -6.63 -6.40 9.20
C ARG A 773 -5.90 -7.39 10.12
N LEU A 774 -5.24 -8.28 9.53
CA LEU A 774 -4.48 -9.22 10.39
C LEU A 774 -3.35 -8.50 11.12
N CYS A 775 -2.76 -7.55 10.37
CA CYS A 775 -1.67 -6.76 10.98
C CYS A 775 -2.21 -5.82 12.06
N LEU A 776 -3.31 -5.22 11.75
CA LEU A 776 -3.90 -4.31 12.76
C LEU A 776 -4.31 -5.09 14.01
N GLU A 777 -4.85 -6.28 13.86
CA GLU A 777 -5.23 -7.12 15.03
C GLU A 777 -3.99 -7.54 15.81
N ALA A 778 -3.03 -7.85 15.06
CA ALA A 778 -1.78 -8.22 15.74
C ALA A 778 -1.20 -7.03 16.52
N VAL A 779 -1.25 -5.87 15.88
CA VAL A 779 -0.75 -4.66 16.57
C VAL A 779 -1.56 -4.42 17.86
N ILE A 780 -2.84 -4.66 17.75
CA ILE A 780 -3.70 -4.44 18.94
C ILE A 780 -3.33 -5.49 20.01
N CYS A 781 -3.16 -6.73 19.62
CA CYS A 781 -2.86 -7.82 20.56
C CYS A 781 -1.51 -7.59 21.24
N PHE A 782 -0.60 -6.88 20.55
CA PHE A 782 0.73 -6.70 21.16
C PHE A 782 0.96 -5.22 21.45
N LYS A 783 -0.06 -4.55 21.80
CA LYS A 783 -0.10 -3.08 21.94
C LYS A 783 0.99 -2.60 22.91
N GLU A 784 1.22 -3.30 23.98
CA GLU A 784 2.19 -2.85 25.01
C GLU A 784 3.63 -3.07 24.53
N MET A 785 3.80 -4.03 23.73
CA MET A 785 5.15 -4.35 23.23
C MET A 785 5.55 -3.40 22.09
N LEU A 786 4.53 -2.89 21.38
CA LEU A 786 4.85 -2.10 20.17
C LEU A 786 4.68 -0.61 20.46
N ALA A 787 4.43 -0.30 21.79
CA ALA A 787 4.05 1.08 22.18
C ALA A 787 5.19 2.05 21.89
N SER A 788 6.43 1.48 21.92
CA SER A 788 7.59 2.38 21.74
C SER A 788 7.83 2.68 20.25
N SER A 789 7.12 1.93 19.33
CA SER A 789 7.31 2.11 17.87
C SER A 789 6.10 2.81 17.24
N TRP A 790 5.12 3.23 18.10
CA TRP A 790 3.82 3.74 17.58
C TRP A 790 4.00 5.16 17.01
N ASN A 791 4.92 5.91 17.53
CA ASN A 791 5.11 7.30 17.05
C ASN A 791 5.80 7.32 15.69
N CYS A 792 6.14 6.06 15.27
CA CYS A 792 6.86 5.95 13.98
C CYS A 792 5.90 5.56 12.85
N LEU A 793 4.57 5.28 13.23
CA LEU A 793 3.58 4.93 12.19
C LEU A 793 3.08 6.19 11.46
N PRO A 794 2.99 6.08 10.10
CA PRO A 794 2.31 7.19 9.41
C PRO A 794 1.01 7.61 10.13
N LYS A 795 0.82 8.88 10.17
CA LYS A 795 -0.27 9.50 10.97
C LYS A 795 -1.62 8.82 10.71
N HIS A 796 -1.84 8.44 9.50
CA HIS A 796 -3.15 7.82 9.20
C HIS A 796 -3.23 6.39 9.79
N LEU A 797 -2.15 5.64 9.88
CA LEU A 797 -2.13 4.28 10.48
C LEU A 797 -2.13 4.36 12.01
N LEU A 798 -1.30 5.33 12.50
CA LEU A 798 -1.37 5.59 13.95
C LEU A 798 -2.78 6.02 14.38
N HIS A 799 -3.30 6.88 13.52
CA HIS A 799 -4.70 7.29 13.78
C HIS A 799 -5.64 6.06 13.75
N SER A 800 -5.46 5.16 12.75
CA SER A 800 -6.30 3.94 12.64
C SER A 800 -6.04 3.00 13.83
N VAL A 801 -4.77 2.83 14.26
CA VAL A 801 -4.39 1.96 15.39
C VAL A 801 -4.91 2.59 16.70
N ASN A 802 -4.76 3.90 16.87
CA ASN A 802 -5.27 4.61 18.07
C ASN A 802 -6.80 4.56 18.15
N GLN A 803 -7.38 4.65 16.97
CA GLN A 803 -8.85 4.56 16.94
C GLN A 803 -9.32 3.15 17.36
N ARG A 804 -8.59 2.18 17.15
CA ARG A 804 -8.97 0.79 17.52
C ARG A 804 -8.58 0.48 18.97
N PHE A 805 -7.57 1.09 19.65
CA PHE A 805 -7.16 0.93 21.07
C PHE A 805 -8.23 1.47 22.01
N GLY A 806 -9.01 2.47 21.55
CA GLY A 806 -10.03 3.11 22.42
C GLY A 806 -11.26 2.21 22.61
N SER A 807 -11.24 0.79 22.27
CA SER A 807 -12.42 -0.09 22.41
C SER A 807 -12.42 -0.74 23.79
N ASN A 808 -12.98 -0.15 24.82
CA ASN A 808 -13.86 -0.96 25.71
C ASN A 808 -15.25 -1.13 25.10
N ASN A 809 -15.46 -1.71 23.92
CA ASN A 809 -16.88 -2.08 23.65
C ASN A 809 -16.91 -3.32 22.76
N THR A 810 -17.03 -4.61 23.36
CA THR A 810 -17.73 -5.91 23.46
C THR A 810 -17.40 -6.79 22.25
N SER A 811 -16.16 -7.18 22.04
CA SER A 811 -15.98 -8.53 21.46
C SER A 811 -16.22 -9.61 22.53
N GLY A 812 -17.54 -9.73 23.01
CA GLY A 812 -18.05 -10.88 23.78
C GLY A 812 -17.60 -12.21 23.17
N SER A 813 -16.40 -12.80 23.71
CA SER A 813 -16.16 -14.24 23.89
C SER A 813 -17.12 -15.09 23.05
#